data_AF-A0A6G5QLB8-F1
#
_entry.id   AF-A0A6G5QLB8-F1
#
_cell.length_a   1.000
_cell.length_b   1.000
_cell.length_c   1.000
_cell.angle_alpha   90.00
_cell.angle_beta   90.00
_cell.angle_gamma   90.00
#
_symmetry.space_group_name_H-M   'P 1'
#
loop_
_entity.id
_entity.type
_entity.pdbx_description
1 polymer ?
#
loop_
_entity_poly.entity_id
_entity_poly.type
_entity_poly.pdbx_seq_one_letter_code
_entity_poly.pdbx_strand_id
1 'polypeptide(L)'
;MSITSIDISALYITMFNRVPEGAGHKFWFNLAKKQGLNTSQVAQQMLNSAPAQEYFAGKNSNEDFVNHIYSNLFGKTIAQDPKGSKFWIDKLKEGNSKAFVVSEMLKAAMSNTYTKPEELKAQKLFLNKLKAAEIAHKAIENVPSSGSITEKIASFANILKNIKDTSTPTQIAQVIKQEALKGNLTVLNSHQLAQITKSIFPSVDADALQKALDNTTATTDIYEEGGSTPTPPTPPAPTPNPGGGSSGGSNNPKPLTPEEQKQKAKEEAVKQAEENLQKAKEAAEQAKKDADIAKEIKDAVEHAINNHNGIKQYALNHIQNKIDDPSTTDKQREALEKAKDIVNTFGRTLDDKKLTEVTGEAEVADKTKDVAGKQKDLAQDQVEYAKAIAKEIPLFNAAQKAYDAQVKAKDEKAIADLLQAKINAAANISKVKSDIETSSLTYQQKIAAKAQLEVWTKELNLKDLDAPNNALKDKANENKQAADTKAAAAAKAYQDGPDKGALPDYTKNKDAITNFSAKVAKAKAAVASATVALRDAEVKAAKANLDKDPDNEELKETWEKAKAQLEKAKAEEKSAGAMAKAAELDATVLKKVGDTNVYKSEDGKYTVDLGNDKVTEGKTLVASHGGSLHEIDENSANLGANAHDTKSLLKSNDKGGTVYKNGIEQFSFISKDGNAVAALDKDGTKGFILKPGVKADYDTMSKATFDAGKFEANGAEQQTYKIETVKIPLPHNPDNPQYKITQVKDLGGAGKDYVFEDRPILDGALDFQVKDMGVVKVPVINGKIYAGKINEYDIDTDANNILKSITKTGTKEAYNFDADGKVESIQKGDFTYTLKEDGHKTLAEAVGLAAAGAQDALNKASSSVVYNIVGHSYKLKDGKVEKIDLKNGTELTVKAPADFVPNIDTLRNMEISKMKFADTPAEFTLTDNPPYGSAQLYEKVAGKFLLKYENQYKNSVYEDGTHKFTVTDAGENKYTLTETKDGEKVSEEKLENGILKTVKYEADGTTVKSVDIVDKAGGDNDTVTVDTEATSVANTKNVNVANVNNGKVNLAGIEKVEIKPGAELNAKGLDTLNKNQDIKEITLGGDLTLKSANGGNIDLGKVKDGGHNLNVDVTNNAKSDTIKFGTEIAGDKLNINGFEQTQDKVDFSALGATEKGVNKVASDAGKELENGKIYTTDVAGDIAGKNYGGADFGELFGDGKAFKTAAAAEGKSIVAVKGNDVTKVYQVNDADKNGTIDAGEVKLVGTFNSGVALEDANIA
;
A
#
# COMPACT_ATOMS: atom_id res chain seq x y z
N MET A 1 -41.73 -20.75 -3.53
CA MET A 1 -42.98 -20.45 -4.25
C MET A 1 -42.93 -21.16 -5.60
N SER A 2 -44.05 -21.74 -6.04
CA SER A 2 -44.17 -22.31 -7.39
C SER A 2 -44.17 -21.19 -8.42
N ILE A 3 -43.41 -21.35 -9.50
CA ILE A 3 -43.33 -20.37 -10.57
C ILE A 3 -44.68 -20.15 -11.27
N THR A 4 -44.99 -18.90 -11.59
CA THR A 4 -46.23 -18.45 -12.23
C THR A 4 -45.99 -18.00 -13.68
N SER A 5 -47.07 -17.81 -14.45
CA SER A 5 -47.00 -17.23 -15.81
C SER A 5 -46.30 -15.87 -15.80
N ILE A 6 -46.63 -15.07 -14.78
CA ILE A 6 -46.09 -13.72 -14.57
C ILE A 6 -44.58 -13.76 -14.31
N ASP A 7 -44.09 -14.75 -13.56
CA ASP A 7 -42.65 -14.90 -13.29
C ASP A 7 -41.84 -15.14 -14.58
N ILE A 8 -42.37 -15.92 -15.52
CA ILE A 8 -41.73 -16.15 -16.83
C ILE A 8 -41.69 -14.85 -17.63
N SER A 9 -42.81 -14.13 -17.71
CA SER A 9 -42.88 -12.83 -18.40
C SER A 9 -41.95 -11.80 -17.79
N ALA A 10 -41.84 -11.75 -16.47
CA ALA A 10 -40.93 -10.86 -15.76
C ALA A 10 -39.45 -11.19 -16.04
N LEU A 11 -39.08 -12.47 -16.13
CA LEU A 11 -37.73 -12.89 -16.52
C LEU A 11 -37.37 -12.45 -17.94
N TYR A 12 -38.29 -12.57 -18.89
CA TYR A 12 -38.06 -12.12 -20.28
C TYR A 12 -37.79 -10.61 -20.37
N ILE A 13 -38.59 -9.81 -19.66
CA ILE A 13 -38.41 -8.36 -19.59
C ILE A 13 -37.05 -8.04 -18.96
N THR A 14 -36.76 -8.65 -17.82
CA THR A 14 -35.61 -8.31 -16.98
C THR A 14 -34.29 -8.69 -17.65
N MET A 15 -34.22 -9.90 -18.22
CA MET A 15 -32.99 -10.42 -18.80
C MET A 15 -32.79 -10.00 -20.26
N PHE A 16 -33.85 -9.91 -21.06
CA PHE A 16 -33.74 -9.75 -22.51
C PHE A 16 -34.40 -8.48 -23.07
N ASN A 17 -34.97 -7.63 -22.20
CA ASN A 17 -35.68 -6.40 -22.56
C ASN A 17 -36.71 -6.57 -23.69
N ARG A 18 -37.45 -7.68 -23.67
CA ARG A 18 -38.49 -7.97 -24.66
C ARG A 18 -39.66 -8.71 -24.05
N VAL A 19 -40.83 -8.64 -24.70
CA VAL A 19 -41.94 -9.54 -24.38
C VAL A 19 -41.67 -10.96 -24.90
N PRO A 20 -42.15 -12.01 -24.23
CA PRO A 20 -42.05 -13.37 -24.75
C PRO A 20 -43.11 -13.63 -25.83
N GLU A 21 -42.75 -14.47 -26.80
CA GLU A 21 -43.66 -15.17 -27.70
C GLU A 21 -44.33 -16.36 -27.00
N GLY A 22 -45.50 -16.77 -27.49
CA GLY A 22 -46.31 -17.84 -26.90
C GLY A 22 -45.59 -19.17 -26.77
N ALA A 23 -44.91 -19.63 -27.82
CA ALA A 23 -44.18 -20.89 -27.82
C ALA A 23 -43.03 -20.90 -26.79
N GLY A 24 -42.25 -19.81 -26.73
CA GLY A 24 -41.14 -19.64 -25.79
C GLY A 24 -41.61 -19.56 -24.33
N HIS A 25 -42.65 -18.75 -24.07
CA HIS A 25 -43.26 -18.65 -22.73
C HIS A 25 -43.76 -20.01 -22.24
N LYS A 26 -44.51 -20.72 -23.09
CA LYS A 26 -45.07 -22.05 -22.79
C LYS A 26 -43.98 -23.09 -22.53
N PHE A 27 -42.88 -23.04 -23.29
CA PHE A 27 -41.72 -23.91 -23.07
C PHE A 27 -41.15 -23.72 -21.66
N TRP A 28 -40.77 -22.49 -21.29
CA TRP A 28 -40.16 -22.21 -19.99
C TRP A 28 -41.12 -22.47 -18.82
N PHE A 29 -42.40 -22.12 -18.96
CA PHE A 29 -43.40 -22.37 -17.94
C PHE A 29 -43.64 -23.87 -17.70
N ASN A 30 -43.77 -24.66 -18.77
CA ASN A 30 -43.96 -26.11 -18.65
C ASN A 30 -42.70 -26.81 -18.14
N LEU A 31 -41.51 -26.38 -18.57
CA LEU A 31 -40.24 -26.88 -18.09
C LEU A 31 -40.12 -26.67 -16.57
N ALA A 32 -40.43 -25.45 -16.12
CA ALA A 32 -40.35 -25.09 -14.72
C ALA A 32 -41.38 -25.84 -13.86
N LYS A 33 -42.62 -26.03 -14.35
CA LYS A 33 -43.62 -26.89 -13.69
C LYS A 33 -43.19 -28.35 -13.62
N LYS A 34 -42.68 -28.91 -14.72
CA LYS A 34 -42.24 -30.30 -14.81
C LYS A 34 -41.07 -30.59 -13.85
N GLN A 35 -40.15 -29.64 -13.71
CA GLN A 35 -38.95 -29.79 -12.89
C GLN A 35 -39.06 -29.17 -11.48
N GLY A 36 -40.21 -28.57 -11.13
CA GLY A 36 -40.41 -27.93 -9.83
C GLY A 36 -39.47 -26.74 -9.57
N LEU A 37 -39.06 -26.02 -10.62
CA LEU A 37 -38.07 -24.94 -10.52
C LEU A 37 -38.65 -23.67 -9.92
N ASN A 38 -37.85 -22.97 -9.11
CA ASN A 38 -38.13 -21.61 -8.66
C ASN A 38 -37.61 -20.56 -9.67
N THR A 39 -37.98 -19.28 -9.48
CA THR A 39 -37.64 -18.17 -10.40
C THR A 39 -36.14 -18.04 -10.67
N SER A 40 -35.29 -18.20 -9.65
CA SER A 40 -33.83 -18.14 -9.81
C SER A 40 -33.30 -19.32 -10.61
N GLN A 41 -33.81 -20.53 -10.37
CA GLN A 41 -33.42 -21.72 -11.13
C GLN A 41 -33.84 -21.64 -12.61
N VAL A 42 -34.99 -21.05 -12.91
CA VAL A 42 -35.40 -20.80 -14.30
C VAL A 42 -34.56 -19.72 -14.94
N ALA A 43 -34.27 -18.62 -14.24
CA ALA A 43 -33.34 -17.59 -14.72
C ALA A 43 -31.96 -18.19 -15.07
N GLN A 44 -31.47 -19.11 -14.24
CA GLN A 44 -30.21 -19.81 -14.48
C GLN A 44 -30.26 -20.67 -15.75
N GLN A 45 -31.32 -21.45 -15.95
CA GLN A 45 -31.47 -22.26 -17.16
C GLN A 45 -31.65 -21.39 -18.43
N MET A 46 -32.38 -20.27 -18.33
CA MET A 46 -32.51 -19.30 -19.42
C MET A 46 -31.16 -18.69 -19.79
N LEU A 47 -30.36 -18.25 -18.81
CA LEU A 47 -29.00 -17.71 -19.05
C LEU A 47 -28.08 -18.75 -19.68
N ASN A 48 -28.21 -20.03 -19.33
CA ASN A 48 -27.38 -21.10 -19.87
C ASN A 48 -27.81 -21.56 -21.27
N SER A 49 -28.94 -21.07 -21.80
CA SER A 49 -29.38 -21.44 -23.15
C SER A 49 -28.48 -20.81 -24.22
N ALA A 50 -28.24 -21.53 -25.32
CA ALA A 50 -27.41 -21.03 -26.42
C ALA A 50 -27.85 -19.65 -26.96
N PRO A 51 -29.16 -19.35 -27.13
CA PRO A 51 -29.61 -18.03 -27.54
C PRO A 51 -29.30 -16.92 -26.52
N ALA A 52 -29.32 -17.22 -25.22
CA ALA A 52 -28.97 -16.25 -24.19
C ALA A 52 -27.46 -15.99 -24.15
N GLN A 53 -26.65 -17.04 -24.32
CA GLN A 53 -25.19 -16.89 -24.44
C GLN A 53 -24.80 -16.04 -25.64
N GLU A 54 -25.51 -16.18 -26.77
CA GLU A 54 -25.33 -15.31 -27.95
C GLU A 54 -25.80 -13.86 -27.67
N TYR A 55 -26.96 -13.67 -27.03
CA TYR A 55 -27.50 -12.35 -26.68
C TYR A 55 -26.59 -11.56 -25.71
N PHE A 56 -25.98 -12.26 -24.74
CA PHE A 56 -25.06 -11.69 -23.77
C PHE A 56 -23.59 -11.69 -24.23
N ALA A 57 -23.30 -12.14 -25.46
CA ALA A 57 -21.95 -12.10 -26.00
C ALA A 57 -21.39 -10.66 -25.96
N GLY A 58 -20.20 -10.50 -25.37
CA GLY A 58 -19.55 -9.21 -25.14
C GLY A 58 -19.99 -8.45 -23.87
N LYS A 59 -20.91 -9.00 -23.04
CA LYS A 59 -21.38 -8.42 -21.77
C LYS A 59 -21.09 -9.34 -20.58
N ASN A 60 -19.84 -9.80 -20.48
CA ASN A 60 -19.48 -10.90 -19.58
C ASN A 60 -19.23 -10.47 -18.13
N SER A 61 -18.91 -9.20 -17.87
CA SER A 61 -18.61 -8.70 -16.53
C SER A 61 -19.85 -8.70 -15.63
N ASN A 62 -19.64 -8.68 -14.31
CA ASN A 62 -20.73 -8.58 -13.34
C ASN A 62 -21.40 -7.20 -13.42
N GLU A 63 -20.60 -6.17 -13.69
CA GLU A 63 -21.04 -4.81 -13.93
C GLU A 63 -21.94 -4.72 -15.16
N ASP A 64 -21.50 -5.19 -16.33
CA ASP A 64 -22.30 -5.14 -17.56
C ASP A 64 -23.60 -5.93 -17.43
N PHE A 65 -23.54 -7.08 -16.75
CA PHE A 65 -24.71 -7.88 -16.46
C PHE A 65 -25.71 -7.11 -15.59
N VAL A 66 -25.28 -6.58 -14.43
CA VAL A 66 -26.17 -5.82 -13.55
C VAL A 66 -26.71 -4.58 -14.25
N ASN A 67 -25.90 -3.86 -15.01
CA ASN A 67 -26.32 -2.66 -15.73
C ASN A 67 -27.42 -2.95 -16.74
N HIS A 68 -27.28 -4.05 -17.47
CA HIS A 68 -28.28 -4.52 -18.40
C HIS A 68 -29.59 -4.85 -17.67
N ILE A 69 -29.52 -5.65 -16.60
CA ILE A 69 -30.69 -6.02 -15.78
C ILE A 69 -31.35 -4.77 -15.15
N TYR A 70 -30.55 -3.83 -14.63
CA TYR A 70 -31.00 -2.62 -13.95
C TYR A 70 -31.73 -1.66 -14.91
N SER A 71 -31.16 -1.47 -16.11
CA SER A 71 -31.77 -0.66 -17.17
C SER A 71 -33.09 -1.25 -17.64
N ASN A 72 -33.17 -2.57 -17.80
CA ASN A 72 -34.38 -3.24 -18.25
C ASN A 72 -35.50 -3.16 -17.21
N LEU A 73 -35.16 -3.41 -15.94
CA LEU A 73 -36.11 -3.55 -14.85
C LEU A 73 -36.62 -2.20 -14.33
N PHE A 74 -35.71 -1.24 -14.11
CA PHE A 74 -36.04 0.03 -13.48
C PHE A 74 -36.13 1.20 -14.47
N GLY A 75 -35.77 0.99 -15.74
CA GLY A 75 -35.65 2.09 -16.71
C GLY A 75 -34.58 3.11 -16.31
N LYS A 76 -33.68 2.73 -15.40
CA LYS A 76 -32.63 3.55 -14.82
C LYS A 76 -31.28 3.02 -15.25
N THR A 77 -30.40 3.90 -15.66
CA THR A 77 -28.98 3.59 -15.82
C THR A 77 -28.28 3.68 -14.47
N ILE A 78 -27.05 3.15 -14.37
CA ILE A 78 -26.19 3.37 -13.18
C ILE A 78 -26.09 4.86 -12.84
N ALA A 79 -26.12 5.74 -13.85
CA ALA A 79 -26.04 7.19 -13.65
C ALA A 79 -27.26 7.76 -12.91
N GLN A 80 -28.43 7.16 -13.10
CA GLN A 80 -29.68 7.60 -12.46
C GLN A 80 -29.88 6.99 -11.06
N ASP A 81 -29.21 5.87 -10.75
CA ASP A 81 -29.24 5.23 -9.43
C ASP A 81 -27.94 4.45 -9.13
N PRO A 82 -26.83 5.18 -8.88
CA PRO A 82 -25.51 4.57 -8.73
C PRO A 82 -25.39 3.76 -7.44
N LYS A 83 -26.07 4.19 -6.38
CA LYS A 83 -26.10 3.46 -5.09
C LYS A 83 -26.86 2.14 -5.24
N GLY A 84 -28.02 2.14 -5.91
CA GLY A 84 -28.81 0.94 -6.17
C GLY A 84 -28.09 -0.05 -7.09
N SER A 85 -27.51 0.42 -8.20
CA SER A 85 -26.72 -0.45 -9.09
C SER A 85 -25.48 -1.03 -8.40
N LYS A 86 -24.73 -0.21 -7.64
CA LYS A 86 -23.57 -0.68 -6.86
C LYS A 86 -23.96 -1.77 -5.86
N PHE A 87 -25.09 -1.62 -5.17
CA PHE A 87 -25.58 -2.64 -4.24
C PHE A 87 -25.70 -4.02 -4.92
N TRP A 88 -26.28 -4.10 -6.11
CA TRP A 88 -26.43 -5.37 -6.84
C TRP A 88 -25.12 -5.89 -7.44
N ILE A 89 -24.21 -5.01 -7.86
CA ILE A 89 -22.85 -5.39 -8.29
C ILE A 89 -22.08 -6.00 -7.11
N ASP A 90 -22.15 -5.37 -5.94
CA ASP A 90 -21.49 -5.85 -4.73
C ASP A 90 -22.06 -7.21 -4.30
N LYS A 91 -23.38 -7.42 -4.44
CA LYS A 91 -24.00 -8.75 -4.22
C LYS A 91 -23.41 -9.84 -5.11
N LEU A 92 -23.06 -9.54 -6.36
CA LEU A 92 -22.35 -10.49 -7.22
C LEU A 92 -20.88 -10.68 -6.79
N LYS A 93 -20.20 -9.63 -6.31
CA LYS A 93 -18.82 -9.70 -5.78
C LYS A 93 -18.73 -10.49 -4.48
N GLU A 94 -19.78 -10.49 -3.68
CA GLU A 94 -19.95 -11.31 -2.48
C GLU A 94 -20.18 -12.82 -2.78
N GLY A 95 -20.15 -13.23 -4.05
CA GLY A 95 -20.22 -14.65 -4.46
C GLY A 95 -21.62 -15.15 -4.82
N ASN A 96 -22.64 -14.27 -4.86
CA ASN A 96 -23.98 -14.67 -5.31
C ASN A 96 -24.03 -14.88 -6.83
N SER A 97 -24.89 -15.80 -7.31
CA SER A 97 -25.03 -16.08 -8.74
C SER A 97 -25.82 -14.97 -9.47
N LYS A 98 -25.53 -14.78 -10.76
CA LYS A 98 -26.27 -13.87 -11.66
C LYS A 98 -27.78 -14.13 -11.65
N ALA A 99 -28.17 -15.41 -11.63
CA ALA A 99 -29.57 -15.83 -11.56
C ALA A 99 -30.22 -15.54 -10.18
N PHE A 100 -29.45 -15.62 -9.09
CA PHE A 100 -29.93 -15.24 -7.76
C PHE A 100 -30.19 -13.73 -7.69
N VAL A 101 -29.23 -12.91 -8.13
CA VAL A 101 -29.36 -11.45 -8.15
C VAL A 101 -30.54 -10.99 -9.02
N VAL A 102 -30.73 -11.58 -10.22
CA VAL A 102 -31.92 -11.29 -11.05
C VAL A 102 -33.22 -11.57 -10.29
N SER A 103 -33.29 -12.68 -9.56
CA SER A 103 -34.50 -13.04 -8.82
C SER A 103 -34.80 -12.10 -7.64
N GLU A 104 -33.77 -11.61 -6.95
CA GLU A 104 -33.93 -10.65 -5.85
C GLU A 104 -34.28 -9.25 -6.36
N MET A 105 -33.69 -8.82 -7.48
CA MET A 105 -34.05 -7.57 -8.15
C MET A 105 -35.52 -7.59 -8.61
N LEU A 106 -35.98 -8.70 -9.18
CA LEU A 106 -37.38 -8.91 -9.57
C LEU A 106 -38.33 -8.81 -8.37
N LYS A 107 -38.01 -9.45 -7.25
CA LYS A 107 -38.81 -9.34 -6.02
C LYS A 107 -38.91 -7.89 -5.55
N ALA A 108 -37.80 -7.14 -5.60
CA ALA A 108 -37.80 -5.74 -5.24
C ALA A 108 -38.73 -4.92 -6.15
N ALA A 109 -38.61 -5.07 -7.48
CA ALA A 109 -39.45 -4.34 -8.44
C ALA A 109 -40.96 -4.60 -8.26
N MET A 110 -41.34 -5.83 -7.85
CA MET A 110 -42.72 -6.25 -7.63
C MET A 110 -43.30 -5.90 -6.25
N SER A 111 -42.53 -5.32 -5.33
CA SER A 111 -42.89 -5.24 -3.91
C SER A 111 -43.97 -4.20 -3.52
N ASN A 112 -44.49 -3.37 -4.44
CA ASN A 112 -45.53 -2.32 -4.20
C ASN A 112 -45.33 -1.44 -2.93
N THR A 113 -44.10 -1.31 -2.41
CA THR A 113 -43.80 -0.64 -1.13
C THR A 113 -43.20 0.77 -1.28
N TYR A 114 -43.07 1.26 -2.52
CA TYR A 114 -42.40 2.53 -2.82
C TYR A 114 -43.30 3.75 -2.57
N THR A 115 -42.75 4.80 -1.96
CA THR A 115 -43.48 6.04 -1.64
C THR A 115 -42.96 7.26 -2.41
N LYS A 116 -41.78 7.19 -3.02
CA LYS A 116 -41.22 8.32 -3.80
C LYS A 116 -41.81 8.39 -5.22
N PRO A 117 -42.10 9.58 -5.76
CA PRO A 117 -42.70 9.74 -7.09
C PRO A 117 -41.92 9.06 -8.22
N GLU A 118 -40.59 9.13 -8.22
CA GLU A 118 -39.71 8.55 -9.24
C GLU A 118 -39.60 7.02 -9.15
N GLU A 119 -39.67 6.46 -7.95
CA GLU A 119 -39.71 5.01 -7.72
C GLU A 119 -41.08 4.44 -8.13
N LEU A 120 -42.16 5.18 -7.84
CA LEU A 120 -43.51 4.86 -8.30
C LEU A 120 -43.65 4.92 -9.83
N LYS A 121 -43.03 5.91 -10.50
CA LYS A 121 -43.01 5.98 -11.98
C LYS A 121 -42.29 4.77 -12.59
N ALA A 122 -41.11 4.41 -12.08
CA ALA A 122 -40.36 3.26 -12.54
C ALA A 122 -41.12 1.94 -12.31
N GLN A 123 -41.76 1.78 -11.15
CA GLN A 123 -42.60 0.63 -10.86
C GLN A 123 -43.82 0.56 -11.79
N LYS A 124 -44.52 1.67 -12.02
CA LYS A 124 -45.66 1.74 -12.96
C LYS A 124 -45.25 1.37 -14.38
N LEU A 125 -44.11 1.88 -14.86
CA LEU A 125 -43.57 1.49 -16.17
C LEU A 125 -43.31 -0.01 -16.26
N PHE A 126 -42.64 -0.60 -15.26
CA PHE A 126 -42.39 -2.03 -15.22
C PHE A 126 -43.68 -2.86 -15.19
N LEU A 127 -44.67 -2.45 -14.38
CA LEU A 127 -45.97 -3.11 -14.32
C LEU A 127 -46.71 -3.03 -15.66
N ASN A 128 -46.68 -1.89 -16.36
CA ASN A 128 -47.27 -1.78 -17.70
C ASN A 128 -46.55 -2.68 -18.72
N LYS A 129 -45.21 -2.75 -18.67
CA LYS A 129 -44.42 -3.68 -19.50
C LYS A 129 -44.76 -5.14 -19.21
N LEU A 130 -44.95 -5.49 -17.94
CA LEU A 130 -45.35 -6.83 -17.50
C LEU A 130 -46.75 -7.20 -18.02
N LYS A 131 -47.68 -6.26 -17.99
CA LYS A 131 -49.02 -6.44 -18.58
C LYS A 131 -48.96 -6.56 -20.11
N ALA A 132 -48.12 -5.79 -20.77
CA ALA A 132 -47.88 -5.92 -22.20
C ALA A 132 -47.32 -7.31 -22.56
N ALA A 133 -46.39 -7.83 -21.75
CA ALA A 133 -45.86 -9.19 -21.92
C ALA A 133 -46.93 -10.28 -21.76
N GLU A 134 -47.81 -10.16 -20.76
CA GLU A 134 -48.92 -11.11 -20.52
C GLU A 134 -50.00 -11.07 -21.61
N ILE A 135 -50.12 -9.97 -22.35
CA ILE A 135 -50.99 -9.89 -23.55
C ILE A 135 -50.23 -10.49 -24.75
N ALA A 136 -48.98 -10.06 -24.98
CA ALA A 136 -48.21 -10.39 -26.17
C ALA A 136 -47.97 -11.89 -26.33
N HIS A 137 -47.62 -12.62 -25.25
CA HIS A 137 -47.37 -14.07 -25.36
C HIS A 137 -48.63 -14.89 -25.68
N LYS A 138 -49.82 -14.36 -25.41
CA LYS A 138 -51.09 -14.99 -25.80
C LYS A 138 -51.53 -14.56 -27.20
N ALA A 139 -51.07 -13.40 -27.65
CA ALA A 139 -51.47 -12.80 -28.92
C ALA A 139 -50.54 -13.15 -30.09
N ILE A 140 -49.29 -13.51 -29.80
CA ILE A 140 -48.24 -13.77 -30.81
C ILE A 140 -47.55 -15.09 -30.45
N GLU A 141 -47.80 -16.14 -31.24
CA GLU A 141 -47.35 -17.50 -30.92
C GLU A 141 -45.85 -17.69 -31.18
N ASN A 142 -45.34 -17.21 -32.32
CA ASN A 142 -44.00 -17.53 -32.82
C ASN A 142 -43.22 -16.28 -33.23
N VAL A 143 -41.89 -16.36 -33.15
CA VAL A 143 -40.96 -15.42 -33.80
C VAL A 143 -40.90 -15.66 -35.32
N PRO A 144 -40.41 -14.70 -36.13
CA PRO A 144 -40.20 -14.90 -37.57
C PRO A 144 -39.30 -16.10 -37.88
N SER A 145 -39.57 -16.78 -39.00
CA SER A 145 -38.82 -17.99 -39.41
C SER A 145 -37.42 -17.68 -39.97
N SER A 146 -37.20 -16.51 -40.56
CA SER A 146 -35.92 -16.06 -41.16
C SER A 146 -35.33 -14.83 -40.45
N GLY A 147 -34.05 -14.54 -40.70
CA GLY A 147 -33.30 -13.43 -40.08
C GLY A 147 -32.38 -13.85 -38.93
N SER A 148 -31.46 -12.97 -38.55
CA SER A 148 -30.63 -13.06 -37.35
C SER A 148 -31.48 -13.04 -36.08
N ILE A 149 -30.93 -13.49 -34.95
CA ILE A 149 -31.65 -13.45 -33.66
C ILE A 149 -32.10 -12.01 -33.33
N THR A 150 -31.26 -11.01 -33.58
CA THR A 150 -31.57 -9.60 -33.36
C THR A 150 -32.77 -9.13 -34.18
N GLU A 151 -32.86 -9.53 -35.45
CA GLU A 151 -34.01 -9.20 -36.32
C GLU A 151 -35.28 -9.92 -35.88
N LYS A 152 -35.17 -11.20 -35.48
CA LYS A 152 -36.30 -12.02 -35.03
C LYS A 152 -36.95 -11.51 -33.75
N ILE A 153 -36.18 -10.88 -32.86
CA ILE A 153 -36.68 -10.37 -31.56
C ILE A 153 -36.97 -8.87 -31.56
N ALA A 154 -36.63 -8.13 -32.63
CA ALA A 154 -36.72 -6.67 -32.68
C ALA A 154 -38.13 -6.16 -32.38
N SER A 155 -39.16 -6.73 -33.01
CA SER A 155 -40.56 -6.33 -32.79
C SER A 155 -41.02 -6.58 -31.36
N PHE A 156 -40.55 -7.67 -30.73
CA PHE A 156 -40.86 -8.00 -29.34
C PHE A 156 -40.18 -7.04 -28.34
N ALA A 157 -38.99 -6.52 -28.69
CA ALA A 157 -38.32 -5.48 -27.92
C ALA A 157 -38.97 -4.10 -28.13
N ASN A 158 -39.40 -3.79 -29.36
CA ASN A 158 -40.06 -2.54 -29.70
C ASN A 158 -41.41 -2.38 -28.99
N ILE A 159 -42.15 -3.49 -28.78
CA ILE A 159 -43.36 -3.48 -27.94
C ILE A 159 -43.04 -2.85 -26.58
N LEU A 160 -42.02 -3.34 -25.86
CA LEU A 160 -41.64 -2.78 -24.56
C LEU A 160 -41.11 -1.34 -24.63
N LYS A 161 -40.37 -1.01 -25.69
CA LYS A 161 -39.81 0.33 -25.91
C LYS A 161 -40.91 1.39 -26.03
N ASN A 162 -42.04 1.02 -26.62
CA ASN A 162 -43.15 1.95 -26.89
C ASN A 162 -44.21 1.96 -25.78
N ILE A 163 -44.01 1.22 -24.67
CA ILE A 163 -44.84 1.34 -23.45
C ILE A 163 -44.30 2.46 -22.56
N LYS A 164 -45.21 3.30 -22.05
CA LYS A 164 -44.95 4.39 -21.10
C LYS A 164 -45.55 4.05 -19.72
N ASP A 165 -45.13 4.76 -18.68
CA ASP A 165 -45.72 4.67 -17.33
C ASP A 165 -47.17 5.15 -17.30
N THR A 166 -47.55 6.00 -18.26
CA THR A 166 -48.92 6.53 -18.45
C THR A 166 -49.77 5.75 -19.45
N SER A 167 -49.24 4.70 -20.09
CA SER A 167 -50.00 3.94 -21.10
C SER A 167 -51.28 3.35 -20.52
N THR A 168 -52.41 3.66 -21.15
CA THR A 168 -53.70 3.03 -20.84
C THR A 168 -53.74 1.59 -21.36
N PRO A 169 -54.63 0.72 -20.83
CA PRO A 169 -54.79 -0.63 -21.35
C PRO A 169 -55.07 -0.70 -22.86
N THR A 170 -55.83 0.28 -23.39
CA THR A 170 -56.09 0.41 -24.83
C THR A 170 -54.81 0.66 -25.60
N GLN A 171 -54.01 1.63 -25.16
CA GLN A 171 -52.73 1.97 -25.78
C GLN A 171 -51.74 0.79 -25.74
N ILE A 172 -51.70 0.03 -24.64
CA ILE A 172 -50.86 -1.18 -24.52
C ILE A 172 -51.22 -2.19 -25.63
N ALA A 173 -52.51 -2.47 -25.82
CA ALA A 173 -52.95 -3.40 -26.85
C ALA A 173 -52.70 -2.87 -28.28
N GLN A 174 -52.86 -1.56 -28.51
CA GLN A 174 -52.56 -0.92 -29.79
C GLN A 174 -51.06 -0.97 -30.12
N VAL A 175 -50.18 -0.77 -29.13
CA VAL A 175 -48.72 -0.90 -29.32
C VAL A 175 -48.37 -2.33 -29.75
N ILE A 176 -48.96 -3.34 -29.10
CA ILE A 176 -48.73 -4.75 -29.46
C ILE A 176 -49.15 -5.02 -30.91
N LYS A 177 -50.35 -4.57 -31.31
CA LYS A 177 -50.83 -4.73 -32.69
C LYS A 177 -49.96 -4.00 -33.70
N GLN A 178 -49.60 -2.74 -33.41
CA GLN A 178 -48.77 -1.92 -34.30
C GLN A 178 -47.39 -2.53 -34.52
N GLU A 179 -46.67 -2.90 -33.46
CA GLU A 179 -45.32 -3.45 -33.59
C GLU A 179 -45.32 -4.86 -34.20
N ALA A 180 -46.39 -5.64 -33.97
CA ALA A 180 -46.60 -6.89 -34.70
C ALA A 180 -46.76 -6.67 -36.20
N LEU A 181 -47.53 -5.66 -36.61
CA LEU A 181 -47.70 -5.28 -38.03
C LEU A 181 -46.39 -4.79 -38.65
N LYS A 182 -45.63 -3.92 -37.97
CA LYS A 182 -44.31 -3.46 -38.43
C LYS A 182 -43.31 -4.62 -38.60
N GLY A 183 -43.44 -5.62 -37.74
CA GLY A 183 -42.60 -6.81 -37.72
C GLY A 183 -43.04 -7.97 -38.62
N ASN A 184 -44.11 -7.81 -39.39
CA ASN A 184 -44.76 -8.90 -40.15
C ASN A 184 -45.05 -10.15 -39.28
N LEU A 185 -45.44 -9.95 -38.02
CA LEU A 185 -45.79 -11.03 -37.10
C LEU A 185 -47.27 -11.42 -37.22
N THR A 186 -47.55 -12.71 -37.09
CA THR A 186 -48.94 -13.20 -36.98
C THR A 186 -49.46 -12.93 -35.57
N VAL A 187 -50.23 -11.85 -35.43
CA VAL A 187 -50.97 -11.50 -34.21
C VAL A 187 -52.43 -11.95 -34.32
N LEU A 188 -53.05 -12.31 -33.19
CA LEU A 188 -54.48 -12.62 -33.12
C LEU A 188 -55.35 -11.46 -33.63
N ASN A 189 -56.56 -11.77 -34.09
CA ASN A 189 -57.48 -10.74 -34.58
C ASN A 189 -57.91 -9.77 -33.47
N SER A 190 -58.40 -8.59 -33.85
CA SER A 190 -58.74 -7.51 -32.90
C SER A 190 -59.72 -7.95 -31.82
N HIS A 191 -60.69 -8.81 -32.14
CA HIS A 191 -61.64 -9.34 -31.17
C HIS A 191 -60.94 -10.20 -30.11
N GLN A 192 -60.15 -11.19 -30.54
CA GLN A 192 -59.39 -12.06 -29.64
C GLN A 192 -58.39 -11.27 -28.78
N LEU A 193 -57.69 -10.30 -29.38
CA LEU A 193 -56.76 -9.42 -28.68
C LEU A 193 -57.49 -8.55 -27.63
N ALA A 194 -58.67 -8.03 -27.95
CA ALA A 194 -59.49 -7.28 -27.00
C ALA A 194 -59.97 -8.16 -25.82
N GLN A 195 -60.36 -9.41 -26.08
CA GLN A 195 -60.75 -10.36 -25.03
C GLN A 195 -59.58 -10.75 -24.12
N ILE A 196 -58.38 -10.97 -24.68
CA ILE A 196 -57.16 -11.20 -23.88
C ILE A 196 -56.86 -9.97 -23.01
N THR A 197 -56.94 -8.77 -23.58
CA THR A 197 -56.69 -7.52 -22.86
C THR A 197 -57.69 -7.33 -21.73
N LYS A 198 -58.99 -7.60 -21.96
CA LYS A 198 -60.05 -7.61 -20.93
C LYS A 198 -59.76 -8.59 -19.79
N SER A 199 -59.24 -9.77 -20.10
CA SER A 199 -58.89 -10.76 -19.07
C SER A 199 -57.76 -10.28 -18.14
N ILE A 200 -56.88 -9.42 -18.64
CA ILE A 200 -55.73 -8.87 -17.90
C ILE A 200 -56.08 -7.52 -17.24
N PHE A 201 -56.98 -6.76 -17.85
CA PHE A 201 -57.54 -5.50 -17.38
C PHE A 201 -59.07 -5.56 -17.33
N PRO A 202 -59.65 -6.07 -16.23
CA PRO A 202 -61.10 -6.25 -16.12
C PRO A 202 -61.93 -4.98 -16.27
N SER A 203 -61.34 -3.79 -16.13
CA SER A 203 -62.02 -2.49 -16.27
C SER A 203 -62.18 -2.02 -17.73
N VAL A 204 -61.54 -2.66 -18.70
CA VAL A 204 -61.59 -2.22 -20.11
C VAL A 204 -62.92 -2.59 -20.76
N ASP A 205 -63.46 -1.73 -21.61
CA ASP A 205 -64.57 -2.08 -22.50
C ASP A 205 -64.00 -2.80 -23.73
N ALA A 206 -64.34 -4.09 -23.87
CA ALA A 206 -63.79 -4.94 -24.94
C ALA A 206 -64.28 -4.51 -26.33
N ASP A 207 -65.48 -3.96 -26.45
CA ASP A 207 -66.07 -3.53 -27.73
C ASP A 207 -65.46 -2.20 -28.18
N ALA A 208 -65.27 -1.26 -27.25
CA ALA A 208 -64.56 -0.01 -27.52
C ALA A 208 -63.09 -0.26 -27.89
N LEU A 209 -62.43 -1.19 -27.18
CA LEU A 209 -61.07 -1.61 -27.47
C LEU A 209 -60.95 -2.26 -28.84
N GLN A 210 -61.88 -3.17 -29.19
CA GLN A 210 -61.86 -3.82 -30.50
C GLN A 210 -61.93 -2.79 -31.63
N LYS A 211 -62.81 -1.77 -31.53
CA LYS A 211 -62.88 -0.68 -32.51
C LYS A 211 -61.56 0.11 -32.61
N ALA A 212 -60.94 0.43 -31.48
CA ALA A 212 -59.65 1.12 -31.47
C ALA A 212 -58.53 0.27 -32.12
N LEU A 213 -58.54 -1.04 -31.88
CA LEU A 213 -57.61 -1.99 -32.50
C LEU A 213 -57.84 -2.09 -34.00
N ASP A 214 -59.08 -2.20 -34.47
CA ASP A 214 -59.41 -2.28 -35.91
C ASP A 214 -58.87 -1.08 -36.70
N ASN A 215 -58.84 0.10 -36.09
CA ASN A 215 -58.29 1.33 -36.69
C ASN A 215 -56.76 1.47 -36.54
N THR A 216 -56.09 0.55 -35.84
CA THR A 216 -54.65 0.62 -35.60
C THR A 216 -53.87 0.05 -36.78
N THR A 217 -53.00 0.86 -37.37
CA THR A 217 -52.10 0.53 -38.48
C THR A 217 -50.63 0.57 -38.04
N ALA A 218 -49.73 0.17 -38.92
CA ALA A 218 -48.29 0.25 -38.68
C ALA A 218 -47.77 1.69 -38.43
N THR A 219 -48.54 2.74 -38.77
CA THR A 219 -48.13 4.15 -38.66
C THR A 219 -49.01 5.00 -37.73
N THR A 220 -50.02 4.42 -37.08
CA THR A 220 -50.91 5.14 -36.15
C THR A 220 -50.14 5.78 -34.98
N ASP A 221 -50.38 7.05 -34.67
CA ASP A 221 -49.89 7.64 -33.41
C ASP A 221 -50.81 7.21 -32.25
N ILE A 222 -50.23 6.52 -31.27
CA ILE A 222 -50.96 5.89 -30.17
C ILE A 222 -51.10 6.85 -28.97
N TYR A 223 -50.36 7.97 -28.94
CA TYR A 223 -50.27 8.86 -27.78
C TYR A 223 -50.77 10.29 -28.00
N GLU A 224 -51.46 10.59 -29.09
CA GLU A 224 -52.14 11.89 -29.24
C GLU A 224 -53.36 11.99 -28.30
N GLU A 225 -53.42 13.07 -27.50
CA GLU A 225 -54.58 13.43 -26.68
C GLU A 225 -55.52 14.38 -27.45
N GLY A 226 -56.70 13.89 -27.84
CA GLY A 226 -57.95 14.65 -27.99
C GLY A 226 -58.04 15.80 -29.01
N GLY A 227 -58.82 15.58 -30.09
CA GLY A 227 -59.77 16.57 -30.64
C GLY A 227 -59.22 17.82 -31.36
N SER A 228 -59.35 17.79 -32.69
CA SER A 228 -59.13 18.85 -33.69
C SER A 228 -59.30 20.32 -33.26
N THR A 229 -58.28 21.16 -33.53
CA THR A 229 -58.43 22.50 -34.15
C THR A 229 -57.26 22.76 -35.12
N PRO A 230 -57.48 23.45 -36.27
CA PRO A 230 -56.53 23.52 -37.37
C PRO A 230 -55.50 24.67 -37.21
N THR A 231 -54.22 24.36 -37.44
CA THR A 231 -53.12 25.35 -37.58
C THR A 231 -52.69 25.49 -39.06
N PRO A 232 -52.54 26.72 -39.62
CA PRO A 232 -51.97 26.96 -40.97
C PRO A 232 -50.43 26.79 -41.03
N PRO A 233 -49.80 26.80 -42.22
CA PRO A 233 -48.76 25.83 -42.61
C PRO A 233 -47.32 26.23 -42.26
N THR A 234 -46.52 25.26 -41.81
CA THR A 234 -45.05 25.29 -41.84
C THR A 234 -44.51 24.78 -43.20
N PRO A 235 -43.60 25.52 -43.89
CA PRO A 235 -42.91 25.05 -45.10
C PRO A 235 -41.83 23.98 -44.81
N PRO A 236 -41.31 23.29 -45.85
CA PRO A 236 -40.75 21.94 -45.75
C PRO A 236 -39.37 21.86 -45.09
N ALA A 237 -39.14 20.78 -44.36
CA ALA A 237 -37.83 20.41 -43.83
C ALA A 237 -36.84 20.09 -44.98
N PRO A 238 -35.60 20.61 -44.95
CA PRO A 238 -34.54 20.19 -45.85
C PRO A 238 -34.07 18.77 -45.49
N THR A 239 -33.90 17.95 -46.51
CA THR A 239 -33.27 16.62 -46.44
C THR A 239 -31.77 16.74 -46.17
N PRO A 240 -31.20 16.03 -45.18
CA PRO A 240 -29.76 15.85 -45.09
C PRO A 240 -29.31 14.74 -46.05
N ASN A 241 -28.46 15.12 -47.00
CA ASN A 241 -27.74 14.23 -47.91
C ASN A 241 -26.73 13.36 -47.12
N PRO A 242 -26.63 12.04 -47.37
CA PRO A 242 -25.65 11.18 -46.71
C PRO A 242 -24.31 11.23 -47.44
N GLY A 243 -23.24 11.64 -46.75
CA GLY A 243 -21.89 11.58 -47.32
C GLY A 243 -20.82 12.05 -46.35
N GLY A 244 -20.08 11.09 -45.78
CA GLY A 244 -18.91 11.37 -44.95
C GLY A 244 -18.46 10.16 -44.15
N GLY A 245 -17.81 9.20 -44.82
CA GLY A 245 -17.11 8.12 -44.14
C GLY A 245 -15.78 8.61 -43.56
N SER A 246 -15.44 8.18 -42.34
CA SER A 246 -14.06 7.96 -41.92
C SER A 246 -13.96 7.09 -40.66
N SER A 247 -13.22 6.00 -40.82
CA SER A 247 -12.21 5.45 -39.90
C SER A 247 -12.55 5.07 -38.45
N GLY A 248 -12.61 3.75 -38.25
CA GLY A 248 -12.11 2.92 -37.14
C GLY A 248 -11.54 3.53 -35.85
N GLY A 249 -11.97 2.95 -34.72
CA GLY A 249 -11.29 2.98 -33.42
C GLY A 249 -12.25 2.86 -32.23
N SER A 250 -12.54 1.64 -31.75
CA SER A 250 -13.35 1.44 -30.54
C SER A 250 -12.47 1.49 -29.29
N ASN A 251 -12.52 2.62 -28.57
CA ASN A 251 -12.12 2.74 -27.17
C ASN A 251 -13.40 2.89 -26.34
N ASN A 252 -13.69 1.96 -25.43
CA ASN A 252 -14.87 2.02 -24.56
C ASN A 252 -14.63 3.06 -23.43
N PRO A 253 -15.44 4.11 -23.24
CA PRO A 253 -15.18 5.14 -22.24
C PRO A 253 -15.56 4.68 -20.82
N LYS A 254 -14.77 5.12 -19.84
CA LYS A 254 -14.96 4.94 -18.39
C LYS A 254 -16.32 5.50 -17.91
N PRO A 255 -17.04 4.85 -16.97
CA PRO A 255 -18.24 5.42 -16.36
C PRO A 255 -17.93 6.75 -15.66
N LEU A 256 -18.74 7.78 -15.94
CA LEU A 256 -18.62 9.12 -15.36
C LEU A 256 -19.09 9.12 -13.89
N THR A 257 -18.28 9.69 -13.01
CA THR A 257 -18.58 10.00 -11.61
C THR A 257 -19.78 10.96 -11.47
N PRO A 258 -20.45 11.05 -10.31
CA PRO A 258 -21.55 12.00 -10.09
C PRO A 258 -21.18 13.46 -10.38
N GLU A 259 -19.92 13.81 -10.18
CA GLU A 259 -19.38 15.13 -10.48
C GLU A 259 -19.19 15.35 -11.98
N GLU A 260 -18.66 14.35 -12.69
CA GLU A 260 -18.59 14.36 -14.16
C GLU A 260 -19.99 14.39 -14.81
N GLN A 261 -21.01 13.82 -14.17
CA GLN A 261 -22.40 13.90 -14.61
C GLN A 261 -23.00 15.30 -14.39
N LYS A 262 -22.78 15.91 -13.21
CA LYS A 262 -23.15 17.32 -12.94
C LYS A 262 -22.48 18.25 -13.95
N GLN A 263 -21.21 18.00 -14.24
CA GLN A 263 -20.46 18.77 -15.23
C GLN A 263 -21.04 18.60 -16.64
N LYS A 264 -21.37 17.37 -17.04
CA LYS A 264 -22.02 17.12 -18.33
C LYS A 264 -23.38 17.80 -18.45
N ALA A 265 -24.19 17.83 -17.39
CA ALA A 265 -25.46 18.55 -17.40
C ALA A 265 -25.27 20.07 -17.58
N LYS A 266 -24.23 20.66 -16.95
CA LYS A 266 -23.88 22.06 -17.16
C LYS A 266 -23.40 22.32 -18.60
N GLU A 267 -22.63 21.41 -19.19
CA GLU A 267 -22.19 21.50 -20.59
C GLU A 267 -23.36 21.33 -21.59
N GLU A 268 -24.31 20.45 -21.30
CA GLU A 268 -25.55 20.32 -22.07
C GLU A 268 -26.43 21.56 -21.96
N ALA A 269 -26.48 22.21 -20.79
CA ALA A 269 -27.16 23.50 -20.63
C ALA A 269 -26.53 24.63 -21.46
N VAL A 270 -25.20 24.63 -21.63
CA VAL A 270 -24.52 25.56 -22.56
C VAL A 270 -25.00 25.33 -23.99
N LYS A 271 -25.04 24.07 -24.46
CA LYS A 271 -25.53 23.75 -25.81
C LYS A 271 -26.98 24.19 -26.01
N GLN A 272 -27.83 23.93 -25.03
CA GLN A 272 -29.24 24.35 -25.08
C GLN A 272 -29.38 25.88 -25.12
N ALA A 273 -28.56 26.62 -24.36
CA ALA A 273 -28.55 28.08 -24.40
C ALA A 273 -28.08 28.61 -25.76
N GLU A 274 -27.05 27.98 -26.36
CA GLU A 274 -26.55 28.34 -27.70
C GLU A 274 -27.60 28.08 -28.79
N GLU A 275 -28.33 26.96 -28.71
CA GLU A 275 -29.48 26.69 -29.60
C GLU A 275 -30.61 27.72 -29.43
N ASN A 276 -30.92 28.10 -28.19
CA ASN A 276 -31.94 29.12 -27.90
C ASN A 276 -31.52 30.50 -28.44
N LEU A 277 -30.24 30.86 -28.34
CA LEU A 277 -29.71 32.08 -28.93
C LEU A 277 -29.83 32.05 -30.46
N GLN A 278 -29.60 30.90 -31.10
CA GLN A 278 -29.76 30.78 -32.55
C GLN A 278 -31.23 30.98 -32.97
N LYS A 279 -32.19 30.34 -32.27
CA LYS A 279 -33.62 30.55 -32.50
C LYS A 279 -34.05 32.01 -32.28
N ALA A 280 -33.53 32.65 -31.23
CA ALA A 280 -33.82 34.06 -30.95
C ALA A 280 -33.27 35.00 -32.03
N LYS A 281 -32.09 34.70 -32.61
CA LYS A 281 -31.54 35.44 -33.76
C LYS A 281 -32.43 35.32 -34.98
N GLU A 282 -32.93 34.12 -35.29
CA GLU A 282 -33.84 33.86 -36.40
C GLU A 282 -35.19 34.58 -36.21
N ALA A 283 -35.78 34.49 -35.02
CA ALA A 283 -37.01 35.19 -34.69
C ALA A 283 -36.88 36.73 -34.76
N ALA A 284 -35.74 37.28 -34.30
CA ALA A 284 -35.48 38.72 -34.39
C ALA A 284 -35.32 39.20 -35.84
N GLU A 285 -34.66 38.42 -36.71
CA GLU A 285 -34.57 38.75 -38.13
C GLU A 285 -35.94 38.63 -38.82
N GLN A 286 -36.76 37.64 -38.47
CA GLN A 286 -38.12 37.49 -39.00
C GLN A 286 -39.04 38.63 -38.56
N ALA A 287 -39.08 38.96 -37.26
CA ALA A 287 -39.90 40.06 -36.74
C ALA A 287 -39.48 41.41 -37.36
N LYS A 288 -38.19 41.59 -37.66
CA LYS A 288 -37.71 42.76 -38.40
C LYS A 288 -38.28 42.81 -39.82
N LYS A 289 -38.26 41.69 -40.55
CA LYS A 289 -38.87 41.61 -41.89
C LYS A 289 -40.36 41.91 -41.85
N ASP A 290 -41.08 41.35 -40.89
CA ASP A 290 -42.54 41.56 -40.75
C ASP A 290 -42.87 43.02 -40.44
N ALA A 291 -42.08 43.68 -39.59
CA ALA A 291 -42.22 45.12 -39.32
C ALA A 291 -41.94 45.98 -40.56
N ASP A 292 -40.91 45.65 -41.35
CA ASP A 292 -40.60 46.34 -42.59
C ASP A 292 -41.74 46.15 -43.63
N ILE A 293 -42.31 44.94 -43.75
CA ILE A 293 -43.46 44.65 -44.62
C ILE A 293 -44.70 45.43 -44.17
N ALA A 294 -45.06 45.38 -42.89
CA ALA A 294 -46.25 46.06 -42.36
C ALA A 294 -46.16 47.59 -42.55
N LYS A 295 -44.95 48.16 -42.42
CA LYS A 295 -44.70 49.57 -42.71
C LYS A 295 -44.93 49.91 -44.18
N GLU A 296 -44.45 49.11 -45.13
CA GLU A 296 -44.68 49.35 -46.55
C GLU A 296 -46.16 49.19 -46.95
N ILE A 297 -46.89 48.25 -46.32
CA ILE A 297 -48.35 48.12 -46.49
C ILE A 297 -49.06 49.39 -46.02
N LYS A 298 -48.73 49.86 -44.80
CA LYS A 298 -49.28 51.09 -44.23
C LYS A 298 -49.03 52.28 -45.16
N ASP A 299 -47.79 52.51 -45.57
CA ASP A 299 -47.39 53.60 -46.46
C ASP A 299 -48.18 53.57 -47.78
N ALA A 300 -48.38 52.38 -48.36
CA ALA A 300 -49.10 52.22 -49.63
C ALA A 300 -50.62 52.46 -49.50
N VAL A 301 -51.24 51.97 -48.43
CA VAL A 301 -52.67 52.19 -48.13
C VAL A 301 -52.92 53.67 -47.85
N GLU A 302 -52.04 54.31 -47.05
CA GLU A 302 -52.09 55.74 -46.76
C GLU A 302 -51.96 56.58 -48.04
N HIS A 303 -51.01 56.23 -48.91
CA HIS A 303 -50.82 56.91 -50.19
C HIS A 303 -52.06 56.81 -51.10
N ALA A 304 -52.69 55.64 -51.17
CA ALA A 304 -53.88 55.42 -51.99
C ALA A 304 -55.11 56.19 -51.47
N ILE A 305 -55.29 56.24 -50.15
CA ILE A 305 -56.40 56.96 -49.52
C ILE A 305 -56.21 58.48 -49.68
N ASN A 306 -55.02 59.00 -49.38
CA ASN A 306 -54.77 60.45 -49.38
C ASN A 306 -54.75 61.07 -50.78
N ASN A 307 -54.34 60.32 -51.80
CA ASN A 307 -54.10 60.89 -53.14
C ASN A 307 -55.02 60.34 -54.24
N HIS A 308 -55.71 59.22 -54.02
CA HIS A 308 -56.38 58.47 -55.09
C HIS A 308 -57.72 57.83 -54.69
N ASN A 309 -58.46 58.49 -53.78
CA ASN A 309 -59.80 58.08 -53.33
C ASN A 309 -59.87 56.63 -52.80
N GLY A 310 -58.78 56.11 -52.24
CA GLY A 310 -58.76 54.78 -51.62
C GLY A 310 -58.86 53.61 -52.60
N ILE A 311 -58.58 53.78 -53.89
CA ILE A 311 -58.64 52.67 -54.84
C ILE A 311 -57.38 51.78 -54.69
N LYS A 312 -57.55 50.48 -54.41
CA LYS A 312 -56.47 49.51 -54.17
C LYS A 312 -55.36 49.53 -55.22
N GLN A 313 -55.72 49.70 -56.50
CA GLN A 313 -54.74 49.69 -57.61
C GLN A 313 -53.66 50.77 -57.43
N TYR A 314 -53.97 51.91 -56.80
CA TYR A 314 -52.97 52.95 -56.55
C TYR A 314 -52.01 52.60 -55.41
N ALA A 315 -52.44 51.81 -54.42
CA ALA A 315 -51.54 51.25 -53.42
C ALA A 315 -50.57 50.25 -54.07
N LEU A 316 -51.08 49.37 -54.95
CA LEU A 316 -50.26 48.42 -55.72
C LEU A 316 -49.27 49.14 -56.64
N ASN A 317 -49.71 50.20 -57.33
CA ASN A 317 -48.83 51.01 -58.19
C ASN A 317 -47.76 51.75 -57.37
N HIS A 318 -48.10 52.26 -56.18
CA HIS A 318 -47.14 52.90 -55.29
C HIS A 318 -46.03 51.94 -54.86
N ILE A 319 -46.41 50.71 -54.48
CA ILE A 319 -45.45 49.65 -54.14
C ILE A 319 -44.61 49.28 -55.37
N GLN A 320 -45.23 49.12 -56.55
CA GLN A 320 -44.50 48.80 -57.79
C GLN A 320 -43.48 49.89 -58.16
N ASN A 321 -43.82 51.17 -58.01
CA ASN A 321 -42.90 52.27 -58.24
C ASN A 321 -41.70 52.24 -57.29
N LYS A 322 -41.92 51.90 -56.00
CA LYS A 322 -40.82 51.70 -55.05
C LYS A 322 -39.96 50.48 -55.41
N ILE A 323 -40.56 49.41 -55.94
CA ILE A 323 -39.82 48.24 -56.44
C ILE A 323 -38.96 48.62 -57.64
N ASP A 324 -39.50 49.36 -58.60
CA ASP A 324 -38.80 49.73 -59.84
C ASP A 324 -37.71 50.80 -59.64
N ASP A 325 -37.65 51.45 -58.45
CA ASP A 325 -36.62 52.42 -58.09
C ASP A 325 -35.23 51.75 -58.04
N PRO A 326 -34.23 52.25 -58.79
CA PRO A 326 -32.86 51.70 -58.78
C PRO A 326 -32.15 51.79 -57.43
N SER A 327 -32.60 52.67 -56.53
CA SER A 327 -32.03 52.85 -55.19
C SER A 327 -32.56 51.84 -54.15
N THR A 328 -33.61 51.07 -54.49
CA THR A 328 -34.20 50.06 -53.60
C THR A 328 -33.29 48.84 -53.47
N THR A 329 -32.82 48.61 -52.23
CA THR A 329 -31.95 47.47 -51.89
C THR A 329 -32.68 46.13 -52.01
N ASP A 330 -31.94 45.03 -52.18
CA ASP A 330 -32.52 43.68 -52.30
C ASP A 330 -33.42 43.31 -51.12
N LYS A 331 -33.04 43.71 -49.89
CA LYS A 331 -33.85 43.48 -48.69
C LYS A 331 -35.15 44.29 -48.69
N GLN A 332 -35.09 45.55 -49.11
CA GLN A 332 -36.30 46.38 -49.24
C GLN A 332 -37.21 45.84 -50.35
N ARG A 333 -36.63 45.37 -51.46
CA ARG A 333 -37.35 44.75 -52.58
C ARG A 333 -38.11 43.48 -52.16
N GLU A 334 -37.49 42.62 -51.35
CA GLU A 334 -38.16 41.43 -50.77
C GLU A 334 -39.38 41.82 -49.93
N ALA A 335 -39.25 42.85 -49.07
CA ALA A 335 -40.34 43.33 -48.23
C ALA A 335 -41.47 43.97 -49.05
N LEU A 336 -41.12 44.78 -50.06
CA LEU A 336 -42.07 45.43 -50.96
C LEU A 336 -42.88 44.41 -51.80
N GLU A 337 -42.26 43.36 -52.33
CA GLU A 337 -42.99 42.32 -53.08
C GLU A 337 -43.97 41.56 -52.18
N LYS A 338 -43.58 41.22 -50.94
CA LYS A 338 -44.52 40.61 -49.97
C LYS A 338 -45.65 41.56 -49.57
N ALA A 339 -45.34 42.84 -49.35
CA ALA A 339 -46.34 43.86 -49.07
C ALA A 339 -47.34 43.99 -50.22
N LYS A 340 -46.86 43.94 -51.47
CA LYS A 340 -47.69 43.95 -52.67
C LYS A 340 -48.63 42.75 -52.74
N ASP A 341 -48.13 41.55 -52.46
CA ASP A 341 -48.94 40.33 -52.41
C ASP A 341 -50.07 40.44 -51.38
N ILE A 342 -49.76 40.95 -50.19
CA ILE A 342 -50.75 41.16 -49.12
C ILE A 342 -51.77 42.21 -49.54
N VAL A 343 -51.34 43.39 -50.00
CA VAL A 343 -52.23 44.46 -50.47
C VAL A 343 -53.15 43.97 -51.60
N ASN A 344 -52.67 43.09 -52.47
CA ASN A 344 -53.47 42.54 -53.57
C ASN A 344 -54.70 41.76 -53.08
N THR A 345 -54.65 41.19 -51.87
CA THR A 345 -55.78 40.49 -51.25
C THR A 345 -56.87 41.42 -50.70
N PHE A 346 -56.58 42.72 -50.55
CA PHE A 346 -57.53 43.68 -49.99
C PHE A 346 -58.73 43.92 -50.90
N GLY A 347 -59.81 44.48 -50.32
CA GLY A 347 -60.99 44.92 -51.04
C GLY A 347 -60.67 45.95 -52.13
N ARG A 348 -61.58 46.12 -53.11
CA ARG A 348 -61.36 47.08 -54.22
C ARG A 348 -61.23 48.53 -53.74
N THR A 349 -61.94 48.87 -52.67
CA THR A 349 -61.90 50.17 -52.00
C THR A 349 -61.25 49.99 -50.62
N LEU A 350 -60.28 50.84 -50.33
CA LEU A 350 -59.59 51.00 -49.05
C LEU A 350 -60.20 52.24 -48.38
N ASP A 351 -60.68 52.08 -47.16
CA ASP A 351 -61.31 53.14 -46.39
C ASP A 351 -60.50 53.50 -45.14
N ASP A 352 -60.94 54.52 -44.42
CA ASP A 352 -60.30 54.96 -43.16
C ASP A 352 -60.27 53.84 -42.10
N LYS A 353 -61.22 52.89 -42.16
CA LYS A 353 -61.21 51.71 -41.28
C LYS A 353 -60.02 50.82 -41.60
N LYS A 354 -59.77 50.53 -42.88
CA LYS A 354 -58.59 49.76 -43.31
C LYS A 354 -57.28 50.48 -43.04
N LEU A 355 -57.22 51.80 -43.19
CA LEU A 355 -56.04 52.60 -42.81
C LEU A 355 -55.74 52.50 -41.31
N THR A 356 -56.79 52.52 -40.47
CA THR A 356 -56.66 52.38 -39.02
C THR A 356 -56.15 50.99 -38.65
N GLU A 357 -56.67 49.94 -39.30
CA GLU A 357 -56.24 48.56 -39.11
C GLU A 357 -54.76 48.38 -39.46
N VAL A 358 -54.33 48.74 -40.67
CA VAL A 358 -52.93 48.56 -41.10
C VAL A 358 -51.95 49.47 -40.35
N THR A 359 -52.41 50.62 -39.86
CA THR A 359 -51.60 51.49 -38.99
C THR A 359 -51.35 50.85 -37.63
N GLY A 360 -52.39 50.24 -37.04
CA GLY A 360 -52.25 49.47 -35.80
C GLY A 360 -51.37 48.23 -35.98
N GLU A 361 -51.53 47.50 -37.08
CA GLU A 361 -50.70 46.33 -37.42
C GLU A 361 -49.22 46.72 -37.57
N ALA A 362 -48.91 47.85 -38.21
CA ALA A 362 -47.53 48.33 -38.34
C ALA A 362 -46.90 48.72 -37.00
N GLU A 363 -47.66 49.36 -36.10
CA GLU A 363 -47.17 49.70 -34.75
C GLU A 363 -46.94 48.45 -33.90
N VAL A 364 -47.85 47.48 -33.94
CA VAL A 364 -47.71 46.17 -33.26
C VAL A 364 -46.50 45.40 -33.80
N ALA A 365 -46.27 45.41 -35.12
CA ALA A 365 -45.11 44.75 -35.72
C ALA A 365 -43.78 45.39 -35.29
N ASP A 366 -43.71 46.73 -35.19
CA ASP A 366 -42.50 47.43 -34.70
C ASP A 366 -42.21 47.11 -33.22
N LYS A 367 -43.25 47.05 -32.36
CA LYS A 367 -43.08 46.60 -30.97
C LYS A 367 -42.71 45.13 -30.85
N THR A 368 -43.25 44.27 -31.72
CA THR A 368 -42.89 42.84 -31.78
C THR A 368 -41.41 42.65 -32.14
N LYS A 369 -40.90 43.46 -33.06
CA LYS A 369 -39.48 43.53 -33.41
C LYS A 369 -38.61 43.95 -32.22
N ASP A 370 -39.02 44.96 -31.44
CA ASP A 370 -38.28 45.37 -30.24
C ASP A 370 -38.22 44.24 -29.18
N VAL A 371 -39.35 43.59 -28.91
CA VAL A 371 -39.41 42.41 -28.02
C VAL A 371 -38.47 41.30 -28.50
N ALA A 372 -38.50 40.96 -29.80
CA ALA A 372 -37.62 39.93 -30.35
C ALA A 372 -36.13 40.31 -30.27
N GLY A 373 -35.81 41.59 -30.45
CA GLY A 373 -34.46 42.13 -30.25
C GLY A 373 -33.97 41.97 -28.82
N LYS A 374 -34.79 42.35 -27.83
CA LYS A 374 -34.46 42.16 -26.40
C LYS A 374 -34.38 40.69 -26.00
N GLN A 375 -35.21 39.83 -26.59
CA GLN A 375 -35.17 38.39 -26.35
C GLN A 375 -33.86 37.76 -26.85
N LYS A 376 -33.32 38.26 -27.97
CA LYS A 376 -31.99 37.89 -28.46
C LYS A 376 -30.88 38.32 -27.50
N ASP A 377 -30.92 39.55 -26.99
CA ASP A 377 -29.93 40.03 -26.01
C ASP A 377 -29.96 39.18 -24.74
N LEU A 378 -31.16 38.87 -24.22
CA LEU A 378 -31.35 37.96 -23.08
C LEU A 378 -30.76 36.57 -23.35
N ALA A 379 -31.02 35.99 -24.52
CA ALA A 379 -30.48 34.68 -24.88
C ALA A 379 -28.94 34.69 -24.96
N GLN A 380 -28.34 35.82 -25.36
CA GLN A 380 -26.89 35.97 -25.40
C GLN A 380 -26.27 36.04 -24.01
N ASP A 381 -26.86 36.82 -23.09
CA ASP A 381 -26.40 36.87 -21.69
C ASP A 381 -26.59 35.50 -20.99
N GLN A 382 -27.65 34.76 -21.33
CA GLN A 382 -27.88 33.39 -20.82
C GLN A 382 -26.78 32.40 -21.25
N VAL A 383 -26.24 32.55 -22.47
CA VAL A 383 -25.11 31.73 -22.95
C VAL A 383 -23.85 32.01 -22.15
N GLU A 384 -23.51 33.29 -21.93
CA GLU A 384 -22.32 33.67 -21.14
C GLU A 384 -22.44 33.19 -19.68
N TYR A 385 -23.63 33.34 -19.09
CA TYR A 385 -23.93 32.80 -17.77
C TYR A 385 -23.76 31.28 -17.71
N ALA A 386 -24.34 30.53 -18.67
CA ALA A 386 -24.21 29.08 -18.73
C ALA A 386 -22.73 28.64 -18.88
N LYS A 387 -21.94 29.36 -19.70
CA LYS A 387 -20.50 29.10 -19.88
C LYS A 387 -19.71 29.32 -18.60
N ALA A 388 -20.00 30.39 -17.85
CA ALA A 388 -19.36 30.65 -16.57
C ALA A 388 -19.73 29.58 -15.52
N ILE A 389 -20.99 29.17 -15.46
CA ILE A 389 -21.47 28.08 -14.57
C ILE A 389 -20.80 26.74 -14.91
N ALA A 390 -20.62 26.42 -16.20
CA ALA A 390 -19.97 25.20 -16.65
C ALA A 390 -18.47 25.13 -16.30
N LYS A 391 -17.80 26.27 -16.11
CA LYS A 391 -16.40 26.32 -15.66
C LYS A 391 -16.24 26.16 -14.14
N GLU A 392 -17.32 26.33 -13.37
CA GLU A 392 -17.26 26.38 -11.91
C GLU A 392 -16.71 25.09 -11.28
N ILE A 393 -17.21 23.92 -11.69
CA ILE A 393 -16.78 22.62 -11.12
C ILE A 393 -15.31 22.33 -11.47
N PRO A 394 -14.87 22.42 -12.75
CA PRO A 394 -13.48 22.23 -13.11
C PRO A 394 -12.52 23.14 -12.34
N LEU A 395 -12.85 24.42 -12.21
CA LEU A 395 -12.02 25.40 -11.51
C LEU A 395 -12.02 25.16 -9.99
N PHE A 396 -13.16 24.80 -9.39
CA PHE A 396 -13.24 24.39 -7.99
C PHE A 396 -12.34 23.18 -7.71
N ASN A 397 -12.41 22.15 -8.56
CA ASN A 397 -11.60 20.95 -8.42
C ASN A 397 -10.11 21.21 -8.61
N ALA A 398 -9.75 22.10 -9.53
CA ALA A 398 -8.37 22.55 -9.68
C ALA A 398 -7.88 23.25 -8.41
N ALA A 399 -8.70 24.14 -7.82
CA ALA A 399 -8.37 24.85 -6.59
C ALA A 399 -8.25 23.92 -5.38
N GLN A 400 -9.19 22.98 -5.22
CA GLN A 400 -9.16 21.96 -4.17
C GLN A 400 -7.93 21.07 -4.30
N LYS A 401 -7.65 20.55 -5.49
CA LYS A 401 -6.49 19.70 -5.75
C LYS A 401 -5.16 20.42 -5.48
N ALA A 402 -5.06 21.69 -5.87
CA ALA A 402 -3.89 22.53 -5.61
C ALA A 402 -3.72 22.79 -4.10
N TYR A 403 -4.81 23.02 -3.37
CA TYR A 403 -4.80 23.15 -1.92
C TYR A 403 -4.33 21.86 -1.22
N ASP A 404 -4.89 20.71 -1.59
CA ASP A 404 -4.52 19.41 -1.00
C ASP A 404 -3.05 19.09 -1.26
N ALA A 405 -2.55 19.38 -2.46
CA ALA A 405 -1.14 19.26 -2.79
C ALA A 405 -0.26 20.20 -1.97
N GLN A 406 -0.71 21.43 -1.70
CA GLN A 406 -0.01 22.38 -0.84
C GLN A 406 0.07 21.90 0.61
N VAL A 407 -1.03 21.37 1.17
CA VAL A 407 -1.05 20.81 2.54
C VAL A 407 -0.09 19.63 2.64
N LYS A 408 -0.18 18.67 1.72
CA LYS A 408 0.72 17.51 1.70
C LYS A 408 2.19 17.91 1.58
N ALA A 409 2.51 18.87 0.72
CA ALA A 409 3.89 19.33 0.56
C ALA A 409 4.42 20.07 1.80
N LYS A 410 3.55 20.77 2.55
CA LYS A 410 3.92 21.37 3.86
C LYS A 410 4.23 20.30 4.90
N ASP A 411 3.45 19.21 4.97
CA ASP A 411 3.71 18.10 5.88
C ASP A 411 5.03 17.40 5.56
N GLU A 412 5.27 17.08 4.29
CA GLU A 412 6.54 16.50 3.83
C GLU A 412 7.74 17.42 4.14
N LYS A 413 7.57 18.73 3.96
CA LYS A 413 8.59 19.72 4.31
C LYS A 413 8.88 19.73 5.82
N ALA A 414 7.86 19.70 6.67
CA ALA A 414 8.03 19.67 8.12
C ALA A 414 8.80 18.41 8.58
N ILE A 415 8.48 17.24 8.00
CA ILE A 415 9.20 15.99 8.24
C ILE A 415 10.65 16.10 7.79
N ALA A 416 10.90 16.61 6.57
CA ALA A 416 12.23 16.72 6.01
C ALA A 416 13.12 17.73 6.77
N ASP A 417 12.56 18.87 7.17
CA ASP A 417 13.23 19.87 8.01
C ASP A 417 13.65 19.26 9.36
N LEU A 418 12.75 18.52 10.03
CA LEU A 418 13.08 17.86 11.30
C LEU A 418 14.15 16.78 11.11
N LEU A 419 13.97 15.87 10.15
CA LEU A 419 14.92 14.77 9.92
C LEU A 419 16.32 15.31 9.64
N GLN A 420 16.44 16.31 8.77
CA GLN A 420 17.72 16.94 8.46
C GLN A 420 18.38 17.54 9.72
N ALA A 421 17.62 18.32 10.50
CA ALA A 421 18.15 18.94 11.71
C ALA A 421 18.60 17.91 12.75
N LYS A 422 17.83 16.84 12.97
CA LYS A 422 18.12 15.82 13.98
C LYS A 422 19.24 14.86 13.55
N ILE A 423 19.27 14.45 12.28
CA ILE A 423 20.37 13.62 11.73
C ILE A 423 21.70 14.38 11.79
N ASN A 424 21.71 15.68 11.51
CA ASN A 424 22.93 16.48 11.55
C ASN A 424 23.48 16.70 12.97
N ALA A 425 22.62 16.71 14.00
CA ALA A 425 22.99 17.02 15.37
C ALA A 425 23.20 15.79 16.29
N ALA A 426 22.61 14.64 15.96
CA ALA A 426 22.60 13.47 16.84
C ALA A 426 23.94 12.71 16.86
N ALA A 427 24.28 12.16 18.04
CA ALA A 427 25.48 11.34 18.22
C ALA A 427 25.34 9.92 17.63
N ASN A 428 24.12 9.35 17.60
CA ASN A 428 23.83 8.03 17.05
C ASN A 428 22.37 7.93 16.53
N ILE A 429 22.06 6.87 15.78
CA ILE A 429 20.73 6.65 15.18
C ILE A 429 19.62 6.52 16.23
N SER A 430 19.86 5.84 17.36
CA SER A 430 18.90 5.75 18.47
C SER A 430 18.48 7.13 18.99
N LYS A 431 19.42 8.08 19.06
CA LYS A 431 19.12 9.45 19.49
C LYS A 431 18.24 10.19 18.48
N VAL A 432 18.44 9.97 17.17
CA VAL A 432 17.54 10.52 16.13
C VAL A 432 16.12 10.00 16.31
N LYS A 433 15.95 8.68 16.55
CA LYS A 433 14.63 8.08 16.82
C LYS A 433 13.94 8.69 18.03
N SER A 434 14.68 8.91 19.12
CA SER A 434 14.18 9.57 20.33
C SER A 434 13.85 11.06 20.11
N ASP A 435 14.65 11.76 19.29
CA ASP A 435 14.40 13.17 18.95
C ASP A 435 13.19 13.36 18.04
N ILE A 436 12.87 12.38 17.19
CA ILE A 436 11.60 12.35 16.45
C ILE A 436 10.44 12.19 17.43
N GLU A 437 10.55 11.28 18.40
CA GLU A 437 9.49 10.99 19.36
C GLU A 437 9.12 12.22 20.21
N THR A 438 10.14 12.96 20.64
CA THR A 438 10.00 14.17 21.47
C THR A 438 9.78 15.45 20.65
N SER A 439 9.72 15.35 19.32
CA SER A 439 9.53 16.51 18.45
C SER A 439 8.09 17.06 18.48
N SER A 440 7.94 18.28 17.96
CA SER A 440 6.64 18.92 17.73
C SER A 440 5.91 18.44 16.47
N LEU A 441 6.43 17.43 15.76
CA LEU A 441 5.73 16.82 14.64
C LEU A 441 4.40 16.22 15.12
N THR A 442 3.41 16.15 14.24
CA THR A 442 2.20 15.35 14.52
C THR A 442 2.57 13.87 14.60
N TYR A 443 1.72 13.06 15.23
CA TYR A 443 1.95 11.63 15.33
C TYR A 443 2.21 10.96 13.96
N GLN A 444 1.36 11.23 12.96
CA GLN A 444 1.55 10.72 11.59
C GLN A 444 2.86 11.19 10.96
N GLN A 445 3.26 12.45 11.19
CA GLN A 445 4.55 12.96 10.72
C GLN A 445 5.72 12.26 11.43
N LYS A 446 5.61 11.94 12.73
CA LYS A 446 6.63 11.17 13.47
C LYS A 446 6.76 9.75 12.91
N ILE A 447 5.65 9.08 12.63
CA ILE A 447 5.66 7.74 12.02
C ILE A 447 6.30 7.77 10.64
N ALA A 448 5.91 8.73 9.80
CA ALA A 448 6.51 8.91 8.48
C ALA A 448 8.01 9.24 8.58
N ALA A 449 8.41 10.09 9.53
CA ALA A 449 9.82 10.42 9.78
C ALA A 449 10.63 9.20 10.21
N LYS A 450 10.11 8.39 11.14
CA LYS A 450 10.75 7.14 11.60
C LYS A 450 10.88 6.14 10.46
N ALA A 451 9.81 5.92 9.69
CA ALA A 451 9.81 5.02 8.55
C ALA A 451 10.85 5.45 7.50
N GLN A 452 10.93 6.75 7.21
CA GLN A 452 11.92 7.29 6.28
C GLN A 452 13.36 7.10 6.78
N LEU A 453 13.61 7.33 8.08
CA LEU A 453 14.89 7.08 8.72
C LEU A 453 15.26 5.60 8.68
N GLU A 454 14.32 4.69 8.98
CA GLU A 454 14.54 3.24 8.92
C GLU A 454 14.92 2.78 7.51
N VAL A 455 14.22 3.27 6.48
CA VAL A 455 14.57 2.98 5.08
C VAL A 455 16.01 3.40 4.78
N TRP A 456 16.41 4.62 5.12
CA TRP A 456 17.77 5.10 4.87
C TRP A 456 18.83 4.35 5.66
N THR A 457 18.59 4.07 6.94
CA THR A 457 19.55 3.32 7.78
C THR A 457 19.74 1.90 7.28
N LYS A 458 18.67 1.23 6.81
CA LYS A 458 18.75 -0.10 6.21
C LYS A 458 19.50 -0.10 4.88
N GLU A 459 19.22 0.86 3.99
CA GLU A 459 19.95 1.04 2.73
C GLU A 459 21.46 1.26 2.95
N LEU A 460 21.81 1.97 4.02
CA LEU A 460 23.20 2.30 4.36
C LEU A 460 23.85 1.30 5.33
N ASN A 461 23.16 0.21 5.69
CA ASN A 461 23.61 -0.80 6.65
C ASN A 461 24.08 -0.23 8.01
N LEU A 462 23.38 0.80 8.50
CA LEU A 462 23.64 1.47 9.78
C LEU A 462 22.83 0.81 10.91
N LYS A 463 23.48 0.58 12.04
CA LYS A 463 22.88 0.08 13.29
C LYS A 463 22.52 1.23 14.23
N ASP A 464 21.71 0.92 15.23
CA ASP A 464 21.17 1.90 16.19
C ASP A 464 22.24 2.72 16.94
N LEU A 465 23.37 2.10 17.28
CA LEU A 465 24.48 2.77 17.99
C LEU A 465 25.47 3.47 17.07
N ASP A 466 25.33 3.32 15.75
CA ASP A 466 26.23 3.97 14.79
C ASP A 466 25.95 5.47 14.72
N ALA A 467 26.99 6.27 14.51
CA ALA A 467 26.86 7.70 14.28
C ALA A 467 26.24 7.97 12.89
N PRO A 468 25.43 9.04 12.71
CA PRO A 468 24.97 9.45 11.40
C PRO A 468 26.16 9.76 10.46
N ASN A 469 26.38 8.90 9.48
CA ASN A 469 27.46 9.07 8.51
C ASN A 469 27.14 10.15 7.46
N ASN A 470 28.13 10.57 6.67
CA ASN A 470 27.93 11.61 5.66
C ASN A 470 26.86 11.22 4.62
N ALA A 471 26.78 9.95 4.22
CA ALA A 471 25.78 9.48 3.27
C ALA A 471 24.34 9.66 3.78
N LEU A 472 24.09 9.43 5.07
CA LEU A 472 22.77 9.66 5.68
C LEU A 472 22.46 11.16 5.77
N LYS A 473 23.46 11.99 6.08
CA LYS A 473 23.31 13.46 6.09
C LYS A 473 23.02 14.02 4.70
N ASP A 474 23.67 13.51 3.67
CA ASP A 474 23.45 13.90 2.27
C ASP A 474 22.02 13.53 1.83
N LYS A 475 21.56 12.30 2.11
CA LYS A 475 20.16 11.91 1.89
C LYS A 475 19.17 12.83 2.60
N ALA A 476 19.44 13.21 3.85
CA ALA A 476 18.57 14.12 4.60
C ALA A 476 18.55 15.54 4.00
N ASN A 477 19.70 16.05 3.55
CA ASN A 477 19.82 17.35 2.88
C ASN A 477 19.11 17.37 1.51
N GLU A 478 19.31 16.33 0.69
CA GLU A 478 18.61 16.16 -0.60
C GLU A 478 17.10 16.07 -0.41
N ASN A 479 16.64 15.29 0.57
CA ASN A 479 15.22 15.17 0.90
C ASN A 479 14.62 16.51 1.33
N LYS A 480 15.35 17.28 2.15
CA LYS A 480 14.94 18.64 2.54
C LYS A 480 14.83 19.56 1.34
N GLN A 481 15.84 19.58 0.45
CA GLN A 481 15.83 20.41 -0.74
C GLN A 481 14.68 20.05 -1.70
N ALA A 482 14.43 18.75 -1.89
CA ALA A 482 13.31 18.25 -2.68
C ALA A 482 11.96 18.67 -2.07
N ALA A 483 11.79 18.53 -0.76
CA ALA A 483 10.58 18.93 -0.06
C ALA A 483 10.35 20.45 -0.09
N ASP A 484 11.40 21.26 0.10
CA ASP A 484 11.33 22.72 -0.02
C ASP A 484 10.89 23.15 -1.43
N THR A 485 11.49 22.55 -2.47
CA THR A 485 11.15 22.82 -3.87
C THR A 485 9.70 22.44 -4.17
N LYS A 486 9.26 21.27 -3.70
CA LYS A 486 7.89 20.77 -3.86
C LYS A 486 6.87 21.66 -3.14
N ALA A 487 7.17 22.10 -1.91
CA ALA A 487 6.31 23.00 -1.15
C ALA A 487 6.18 24.37 -1.82
N ALA A 488 7.27 24.94 -2.34
CA ALA A 488 7.24 26.19 -3.10
C ALA A 488 6.42 26.06 -4.39
N ALA A 489 6.61 24.98 -5.15
CA ALA A 489 5.85 24.72 -6.38
C ALA A 489 4.35 24.54 -6.11
N ALA A 490 3.98 23.78 -5.07
CA ALA A 490 2.59 23.57 -4.68
C ALA A 490 1.92 24.86 -4.17
N ALA A 491 2.65 25.68 -3.40
CA ALA A 491 2.16 26.99 -2.98
C ALA A 491 1.90 27.93 -4.17
N LYS A 492 2.81 27.94 -5.16
CA LYS A 492 2.65 28.70 -6.39
C LYS A 492 1.45 28.22 -7.22
N ALA A 493 1.25 26.91 -7.35
CA ALA A 493 0.10 26.36 -8.06
C ALA A 493 -1.26 26.78 -7.43
N TYR A 494 -1.29 26.98 -6.10
CA TYR A 494 -2.49 27.41 -5.39
C TYR A 494 -2.72 28.93 -5.43
N GLN A 495 -1.68 29.77 -5.28
CA GLN A 495 -1.81 31.20 -4.93
C GLN A 495 -0.85 32.19 -5.67
N ASP A 496 -0.41 31.99 -6.91
CA ASP A 496 0.59 32.89 -7.54
C ASP A 496 0.10 34.33 -7.85
N GLY A 497 0.20 35.22 -6.86
CA GLY A 497 -0.09 36.65 -7.01
C GLY A 497 -1.56 36.96 -7.31
N PRO A 498 -1.92 38.24 -7.48
CA PRO A 498 -3.31 38.67 -7.60
C PRO A 498 -4.05 38.11 -8.84
N ASP A 499 -3.34 37.47 -9.79
CA ASP A 499 -3.91 37.13 -11.09
C ASP A 499 -3.55 35.75 -11.69
N LYS A 500 -2.76 34.89 -11.03
CA LYS A 500 -2.36 33.58 -11.56
C LYS A 500 -2.50 32.45 -10.52
N GLY A 501 -3.07 31.31 -10.90
CA GLY A 501 -3.19 30.13 -10.04
C GLY A 501 -4.63 29.66 -9.84
N ALA A 502 -4.79 28.46 -9.30
CA ALA A 502 -6.09 27.78 -9.28
C ALA A 502 -7.16 28.49 -8.43
N LEU A 503 -6.77 29.11 -7.31
CA LEU A 503 -7.71 29.88 -6.48
C LEU A 503 -8.13 31.21 -7.15
N PRO A 504 -7.22 32.10 -7.60
CA PRO A 504 -7.60 33.30 -8.34
C PRO A 504 -8.50 33.02 -9.56
N ASP A 505 -8.23 31.96 -10.33
CA ASP A 505 -9.05 31.59 -11.49
C ASP A 505 -10.47 31.18 -11.09
N TYR A 506 -10.60 30.41 -10.01
CA TYR A 506 -11.90 30.04 -9.46
C TYR A 506 -12.68 31.26 -8.94
N THR A 507 -12.02 32.15 -8.19
CA THR A 507 -12.62 33.39 -7.67
C THR A 507 -13.09 34.31 -8.81
N LYS A 508 -12.25 34.53 -9.83
CA LYS A 508 -12.64 35.32 -11.02
C LYS A 508 -13.87 34.74 -11.72
N ASN A 509 -13.99 33.42 -11.80
CA ASN A 509 -15.15 32.77 -12.39
C ASN A 509 -16.41 32.92 -11.52
N LYS A 510 -16.30 32.88 -10.19
CA LYS A 510 -17.41 33.20 -9.26
C LYS A 510 -17.90 34.63 -9.44
N ASP A 511 -17.00 35.59 -9.58
CA ASP A 511 -17.35 36.99 -9.86
C ASP A 511 -18.02 37.11 -11.23
N ALA A 512 -17.52 36.40 -12.24
CA ALA A 512 -18.13 36.35 -13.57
C ALA A 512 -19.56 35.78 -13.54
N ILE A 513 -19.79 34.68 -12.82
CA ILE A 513 -21.13 34.08 -12.63
C ILE A 513 -22.09 35.11 -12.04
N THR A 514 -21.67 35.81 -10.99
CA THR A 514 -22.48 36.85 -10.32
C THR A 514 -22.80 38.00 -11.28
N ASN A 515 -21.79 38.51 -11.98
CA ASN A 515 -21.95 39.59 -12.96
C ASN A 515 -22.87 39.19 -14.14
N PHE A 516 -22.73 37.98 -14.68
CA PHE A 516 -23.60 37.50 -15.77
C PHE A 516 -25.02 37.23 -15.29
N SER A 517 -25.20 36.72 -14.06
CA SER A 517 -26.53 36.55 -13.46
C SER A 517 -27.28 37.89 -13.36
N ALA A 518 -26.60 38.94 -12.91
CA ALA A 518 -27.15 40.30 -12.86
C ALA A 518 -27.52 40.83 -14.27
N LYS A 519 -26.67 40.59 -15.27
CA LYS A 519 -26.97 40.94 -16.68
C LYS A 519 -28.21 40.21 -17.20
N VAL A 520 -28.32 38.90 -16.97
CA VAL A 520 -29.50 38.10 -17.36
C VAL A 520 -30.78 38.63 -16.70
N ALA A 521 -30.73 38.96 -15.41
CA ALA A 521 -31.87 39.52 -14.70
C ALA A 521 -32.30 40.87 -15.29
N LYS A 522 -31.34 41.75 -15.59
CA LYS A 522 -31.58 43.04 -16.24
C LYS A 522 -32.14 42.90 -17.66
N ALA A 523 -31.61 41.98 -18.45
CA ALA A 523 -32.11 41.70 -19.79
C ALA A 523 -33.56 41.14 -19.75
N LYS A 524 -33.88 40.30 -18.75
CA LYS A 524 -35.24 39.78 -18.54
C LYS A 524 -36.23 40.89 -18.17
N ALA A 525 -35.82 41.85 -17.34
CA ALA A 525 -36.62 43.04 -17.06
C ALA A 525 -36.86 43.88 -18.32
N ALA A 526 -35.83 44.07 -19.16
CA ALA A 526 -35.98 44.80 -20.43
C ALA A 526 -36.94 44.13 -21.41
N VAL A 527 -36.96 42.78 -21.49
CA VAL A 527 -37.94 42.02 -22.28
C VAL A 527 -39.36 42.23 -21.73
N ALA A 528 -39.53 42.21 -20.41
CA ALA A 528 -40.84 42.41 -19.80
C ALA A 528 -41.40 43.82 -20.08
N SER A 529 -40.57 44.86 -19.96
CA SER A 529 -40.94 46.23 -20.33
C SER A 529 -41.29 46.39 -21.82
N ALA A 530 -40.51 45.77 -22.72
CA ALA A 530 -40.82 45.77 -24.15
C ALA A 530 -42.14 45.03 -24.44
N THR A 531 -42.44 43.95 -23.70
CA THR A 531 -43.69 43.21 -23.81
C THR A 531 -44.88 44.05 -23.35
N VAL A 532 -44.75 44.83 -22.27
CA VAL A 532 -45.77 45.79 -21.84
C VAL A 532 -46.04 46.84 -22.93
N ALA A 533 -44.98 47.38 -23.55
CA ALA A 533 -45.13 48.32 -24.67
C ALA A 533 -45.84 47.70 -25.88
N LEU A 534 -45.56 46.43 -26.20
CA LEU A 534 -46.27 45.66 -27.23
C LEU A 534 -47.76 45.49 -26.88
N ARG A 535 -48.08 45.05 -25.66
CA ARG A 535 -49.48 44.88 -25.23
C ARG A 535 -50.24 46.20 -25.18
N ASP A 536 -49.59 47.31 -24.83
CA ASP A 536 -50.19 48.64 -24.88
C ASP A 536 -50.50 49.07 -26.32
N ALA A 537 -49.60 48.78 -27.27
CA ALA A 537 -49.85 49.00 -28.70
C ALA A 537 -51.01 48.14 -29.23
N GLU A 538 -51.10 46.86 -28.84
CA GLU A 538 -52.24 45.99 -29.18
C GLU A 538 -53.57 46.54 -28.63
N VAL A 539 -53.59 47.03 -27.38
CA VAL A 539 -54.77 47.65 -26.77
C VAL A 539 -55.18 48.91 -27.53
N LYS A 540 -54.22 49.78 -27.88
CA LYS A 540 -54.46 51.00 -28.66
C LYS A 540 -54.98 50.68 -30.06
N ALA A 541 -54.40 49.70 -30.75
CA ALA A 541 -54.84 49.26 -32.08
C ALA A 541 -56.26 48.68 -32.03
N ALA A 542 -56.54 47.78 -31.07
CA ALA A 542 -57.87 47.21 -30.89
C ALA A 542 -58.92 48.29 -30.56
N LYS A 543 -58.56 49.28 -29.73
CA LYS A 543 -59.44 50.41 -29.39
C LYS A 543 -59.71 51.31 -30.59
N ALA A 544 -58.68 51.64 -31.38
CA ALA A 544 -58.82 52.44 -32.58
C ALA A 544 -59.72 51.78 -33.62
N ASN A 545 -59.61 50.45 -33.78
CA ASN A 545 -60.50 49.67 -34.64
C ASN A 545 -61.94 49.66 -34.11
N LEU A 546 -62.14 49.48 -32.80
CA LEU A 546 -63.46 49.56 -32.17
C LEU A 546 -64.10 50.94 -32.34
N ASP A 547 -63.32 52.04 -32.27
CA ASP A 547 -63.84 53.40 -32.48
C ASP A 547 -64.33 53.66 -33.91
N LYS A 548 -63.83 52.90 -34.89
CA LYS A 548 -64.32 52.94 -36.28
C LYS A 548 -65.60 52.12 -36.49
N ASP A 549 -65.94 51.22 -35.56
CA ASP A 549 -67.12 50.35 -35.63
C ASP A 549 -67.61 49.98 -34.21
N PRO A 550 -68.23 50.95 -33.47
CA PRO A 550 -68.49 50.79 -32.03
C PRO A 550 -69.49 49.70 -31.66
N ASP A 551 -70.35 49.31 -32.60
CA ASP A 551 -71.39 48.30 -32.43
C ASP A 551 -70.89 46.87 -32.70
N ASN A 552 -69.62 46.71 -33.11
CA ASN A 552 -69.02 45.42 -33.43
C ASN A 552 -68.58 44.66 -32.17
N GLU A 553 -69.31 43.60 -31.82
CA GLU A 553 -69.05 42.77 -30.63
C GLU A 553 -67.70 42.03 -30.66
N GLU A 554 -67.21 41.62 -31.84
CA GLU A 554 -65.90 40.95 -31.95
C GLU A 554 -64.74 41.91 -31.63
N LEU A 555 -64.87 43.19 -32.02
CA LEU A 555 -63.88 44.23 -31.69
C LEU A 555 -63.90 44.59 -30.20
N LYS A 556 -65.08 44.58 -29.55
CA LYS A 556 -65.19 44.74 -28.09
C LYS A 556 -64.48 43.60 -27.35
N GLU A 557 -64.73 42.36 -27.75
CA GLU A 557 -64.09 41.19 -27.13
C GLU A 557 -62.56 41.22 -27.33
N THR A 558 -62.10 41.61 -28.51
CA THR A 558 -60.67 41.76 -28.83
C THR A 558 -60.00 42.82 -27.95
N TRP A 559 -60.64 43.97 -27.74
CA TRP A 559 -60.12 45.02 -26.86
C TRP A 559 -60.08 44.59 -25.38
N GLU A 560 -61.10 43.89 -24.88
CA GLU A 560 -61.11 43.35 -23.52
C GLU A 560 -60.00 42.29 -23.31
N LYS A 561 -59.82 41.38 -24.27
CA LYS A 561 -58.71 40.41 -24.25
C LYS A 561 -57.34 41.09 -24.22
N ALA A 562 -57.14 42.12 -25.04
CA ALA A 562 -55.90 42.89 -25.08
C ALA A 562 -55.62 43.57 -23.73
N LYS A 563 -56.63 44.16 -23.08
CA LYS A 563 -56.49 44.79 -21.75
C LYS A 563 -56.09 43.77 -20.68
N ALA A 564 -56.71 42.59 -20.68
CA ALA A 564 -56.35 41.53 -19.75
C ALA A 564 -54.89 41.06 -19.94
N GLN A 565 -54.40 40.97 -21.18
CA GLN A 565 -53.00 40.63 -21.47
C GLN A 565 -52.03 41.75 -21.03
N LEU A 566 -52.40 43.02 -21.19
CA LEU A 566 -51.59 44.16 -20.72
C LEU A 566 -51.43 44.16 -19.20
N GLU A 567 -52.50 43.93 -18.43
CA GLU A 567 -52.41 43.87 -16.96
C GLU A 567 -51.55 42.68 -16.50
N LYS A 568 -51.63 41.53 -17.19
CA LYS A 568 -50.72 40.41 -16.94
C LYS A 568 -49.25 40.78 -17.22
N ALA A 569 -48.97 41.46 -18.33
CA ALA A 569 -47.62 41.89 -18.69
C ALA A 569 -47.05 42.91 -17.68
N LYS A 570 -47.86 43.85 -17.18
CA LYS A 570 -47.44 44.81 -16.14
C LYS A 570 -47.07 44.13 -14.82
N ALA A 571 -47.78 43.05 -14.45
CA ALA A 571 -47.43 42.26 -13.28
C ALA A 571 -46.10 41.51 -13.46
N GLU A 572 -45.85 40.96 -14.66
CA GLU A 572 -44.58 40.32 -15.01
C GLU A 572 -43.40 41.32 -15.06
N GLU A 573 -43.62 42.54 -15.54
CA GLU A 573 -42.64 43.63 -15.55
C GLU A 573 -42.16 43.99 -14.15
N LYS A 574 -43.09 44.29 -13.21
CA LYS A 574 -42.74 44.60 -11.82
C LYS A 574 -41.94 43.46 -11.15
N SER A 575 -42.35 42.22 -11.41
CA SER A 575 -41.67 41.02 -10.90
C SER A 575 -40.24 40.90 -11.46
N ALA A 576 -40.06 41.12 -12.76
CA ALA A 576 -38.75 41.10 -13.40
C ALA A 576 -37.85 42.26 -12.96
N GLY A 577 -38.41 43.46 -12.75
CA GLY A 577 -37.72 44.63 -12.21
C GLY A 577 -37.18 44.40 -10.80
N ALA A 578 -38.00 43.84 -9.90
CA ALA A 578 -37.55 43.47 -8.56
C ALA A 578 -36.46 42.38 -8.56
N MET A 579 -36.54 41.39 -9.45
CA MET A 579 -35.49 40.37 -9.63
C MET A 579 -34.16 40.99 -10.12
N ALA A 580 -34.22 41.91 -11.08
CA ALA A 580 -33.04 42.65 -11.52
C ALA A 580 -32.43 43.46 -10.38
N LYS A 581 -33.27 44.10 -9.56
CA LYS A 581 -32.79 44.90 -8.43
C LYS A 581 -32.18 44.06 -7.31
N ALA A 582 -32.73 42.89 -7.02
CA ALA A 582 -32.13 41.94 -6.07
C ALA A 582 -30.70 41.56 -6.47
N ALA A 583 -30.48 41.30 -7.76
CA ALA A 583 -29.16 40.95 -8.29
C ALA A 583 -28.16 42.11 -8.20
N GLU A 584 -28.59 43.36 -8.44
CA GLU A 584 -27.74 44.55 -8.24
C GLU A 584 -27.33 44.77 -6.79
N LEU A 585 -28.16 44.34 -5.84
CA LEU A 585 -27.95 44.49 -4.39
C LEU A 585 -27.29 43.27 -3.74
N ASP A 586 -26.80 42.32 -4.53
CA ASP A 586 -26.19 41.05 -4.06
C ASP A 586 -27.10 40.26 -3.10
N ALA A 587 -28.38 40.19 -3.44
CA ALA A 587 -29.41 39.49 -2.67
C ALA A 587 -30.17 38.45 -3.51
N THR A 588 -30.63 37.39 -2.84
CA THR A 588 -31.35 36.28 -3.47
C THR A 588 -32.85 36.43 -3.25
N VAL A 589 -33.62 36.43 -4.35
CA VAL A 589 -35.10 36.47 -4.28
C VAL A 589 -35.66 35.19 -3.69
N LEU A 590 -36.61 35.34 -2.75
CA LEU A 590 -37.35 34.25 -2.16
C LEU A 590 -38.79 34.24 -2.69
N LYS A 591 -39.22 33.13 -3.29
CA LYS A 591 -40.56 32.96 -3.83
C LYS A 591 -41.41 32.15 -2.86
N LYS A 592 -42.67 32.54 -2.70
CA LYS A 592 -43.66 31.83 -1.90
C LYS A 592 -43.92 30.44 -2.49
N VAL A 593 -43.94 29.40 -1.66
CA VAL A 593 -44.15 28.01 -2.07
C VAL A 593 -45.64 27.68 -2.03
N GLY A 594 -46.31 27.72 -3.18
CA GLY A 594 -47.75 27.47 -3.29
C GLY A 594 -48.57 28.37 -2.34
N ASP A 595 -49.57 27.79 -1.68
CA ASP A 595 -50.42 28.49 -0.71
C ASP A 595 -49.85 28.49 0.74
N THR A 596 -48.57 28.14 0.93
CA THR A 596 -47.93 28.07 2.27
C THR A 596 -47.30 29.41 2.67
N ASN A 597 -46.93 29.57 3.95
CA ASN A 597 -46.18 30.76 4.41
C ASN A 597 -44.65 30.62 4.22
N VAL A 598 -44.21 29.57 3.53
CA VAL A 598 -42.80 29.27 3.26
C VAL A 598 -42.35 29.97 1.99
N TYR A 599 -41.19 30.63 2.08
CA TYR A 599 -40.50 31.28 0.98
C TYR A 599 -39.15 30.60 0.74
N LYS A 600 -38.82 30.31 -0.52
CA LYS A 600 -37.58 29.64 -0.93
C LYS A 600 -36.89 30.33 -2.09
N SER A 601 -35.56 30.31 -2.10
CA SER A 601 -34.80 30.69 -3.28
C SER A 601 -34.96 29.67 -4.41
N GLU A 602 -34.75 30.11 -5.65
CA GLU A 602 -34.85 29.25 -6.83
C GLU A 602 -33.85 28.09 -6.83
N ASP A 603 -32.67 28.30 -6.26
CA ASP A 603 -31.65 27.26 -6.05
C ASP A 603 -31.87 26.42 -4.77
N GLY A 604 -32.92 26.71 -4.00
CA GLY A 604 -33.29 26.01 -2.76
C GLY A 604 -32.36 26.23 -1.57
N LYS A 605 -31.33 27.09 -1.68
CA LYS A 605 -30.37 27.33 -0.59
C LYS A 605 -30.96 28.13 0.56
N TYR A 606 -31.84 29.09 0.28
CA TYR A 606 -32.46 29.92 1.31
C TYR A 606 -33.90 29.48 1.53
N THR A 607 -34.27 29.26 2.79
CA THR A 607 -35.66 28.94 3.18
C THR A 607 -36.04 29.72 4.44
N VAL A 608 -37.22 30.32 4.43
CA VAL A 608 -37.85 30.96 5.59
C VAL A 608 -39.35 30.67 5.60
N ASP A 609 -39.94 30.56 6.78
CA ASP A 609 -41.38 30.56 7.01
C ASP A 609 -41.77 31.86 7.72
N LEU A 610 -42.57 32.68 7.07
CA LEU A 610 -43.03 33.95 7.62
C LEU A 610 -44.18 33.78 8.63
N GLY A 611 -44.84 32.62 8.68
CA GLY A 611 -46.01 32.39 9.51
C GLY A 611 -47.12 33.39 9.19
N ASN A 612 -47.54 34.18 10.18
CA ASN A 612 -48.60 35.19 9.99
C ASN A 612 -48.11 36.50 9.35
N ASP A 613 -46.78 36.70 9.25
CA ASP A 613 -46.22 37.88 8.61
C ASP A 613 -46.47 37.80 7.09
N LYS A 614 -46.66 38.95 6.46
CA LYS A 614 -46.87 39.05 5.01
C LYS A 614 -45.84 40.00 4.43
N VAL A 615 -45.41 39.69 3.21
CA VAL A 615 -44.62 40.61 2.41
C VAL A 615 -45.45 41.83 2.09
N THR A 616 -44.89 43.03 2.27
CA THR A 616 -45.58 44.29 1.97
C THR A 616 -46.06 44.31 0.51
N GLU A 617 -47.29 44.78 0.27
CA GLU A 617 -47.86 44.84 -1.07
C GLU A 617 -46.94 45.63 -2.03
N GLY A 618 -46.64 45.05 -3.20
CA GLY A 618 -45.73 45.63 -4.19
C GLY A 618 -44.24 45.41 -3.93
N LYS A 619 -43.85 44.79 -2.81
CA LYS A 619 -42.46 44.43 -2.50
C LYS A 619 -42.16 42.95 -2.78
N THR A 620 -40.88 42.63 -2.88
CA THR A 620 -40.32 41.28 -3.05
C THR A 620 -39.42 40.95 -1.87
N LEU A 621 -39.59 39.76 -1.29
CA LEU A 621 -38.74 39.25 -0.21
C LEU A 621 -37.40 38.75 -0.76
N VAL A 622 -36.31 39.18 -0.15
CA VAL A 622 -34.94 38.78 -0.51
C VAL A 622 -34.12 38.39 0.73
N ALA A 623 -33.16 37.49 0.55
CA ALA A 623 -32.14 37.16 1.54
C ALA A 623 -30.79 37.74 1.12
N SER A 624 -30.10 38.41 2.04
CA SER A 624 -28.72 38.84 1.85
C SER A 624 -27.75 37.65 1.98
N HIS A 625 -26.55 37.79 1.44
CA HIS A 625 -25.50 36.78 1.62
C HIS A 625 -25.12 36.55 3.10
N GLY A 626 -25.28 37.58 3.95
CA GLY A 626 -25.04 37.54 5.39
C GLY A 626 -26.19 36.96 6.22
N GLY A 627 -27.25 36.45 5.57
CA GLY A 627 -28.34 35.76 6.25
C GLY A 627 -29.39 36.68 6.89
N SER A 628 -29.52 37.92 6.41
CA SER A 628 -30.62 38.82 6.77
C SER A 628 -31.72 38.81 5.71
N LEU A 629 -32.96 39.08 6.13
CA LEU A 629 -34.13 39.18 5.25
C LEU A 629 -34.45 40.66 5.00
N HIS A 630 -34.86 40.97 3.77
CA HIS A 630 -35.20 42.33 3.34
C HIS A 630 -36.38 42.31 2.37
N GLU A 631 -37.05 43.45 2.24
CA GLU A 631 -38.11 43.67 1.26
C GLU A 631 -37.71 44.79 0.28
N ILE A 632 -37.71 44.50 -1.02
CA ILE A 632 -37.27 45.46 -2.05
C ILE A 632 -38.31 45.61 -3.17
N ASP A 633 -38.20 46.69 -3.94
CA ASP A 633 -38.85 46.85 -5.25
C ASP A 633 -37.83 47.27 -6.32
N GLU A 634 -38.30 47.51 -7.53
CA GLU A 634 -37.48 47.96 -8.67
C GLU A 634 -36.75 49.29 -8.44
N ASN A 635 -37.20 50.12 -7.49
CA ASN A 635 -36.66 51.45 -7.18
C ASN A 635 -35.78 51.47 -5.91
N SER A 636 -35.63 50.36 -5.20
CA SER A 636 -34.85 50.27 -3.95
C SER A 636 -33.37 50.64 -4.14
N ALA A 637 -32.86 51.72 -3.53
CA ALA A 637 -31.46 52.13 -3.67
C ALA A 637 -30.45 51.20 -2.95
N ASN A 638 -30.88 50.51 -1.89
CA ASN A 638 -30.12 49.52 -1.11
C ASN A 638 -31.10 48.49 -0.48
N LEU A 639 -30.59 47.50 0.27
CA LEU A 639 -31.42 46.48 0.92
C LEU A 639 -32.33 47.02 2.04
N GLY A 640 -32.10 48.23 2.53
CA GLY A 640 -32.85 48.81 3.64
C GLY A 640 -32.59 48.10 4.97
N ALA A 641 -33.48 48.32 5.95
CA ALA A 641 -33.43 47.64 7.24
C ALA A 641 -33.81 46.16 7.11
N ASN A 642 -33.43 45.33 8.09
CA ASN A 642 -33.86 43.94 8.16
C ASN A 642 -35.40 43.89 8.28
N ALA A 643 -36.03 43.10 7.43
CA ALA A 643 -37.43 42.73 7.52
C ALA A 643 -37.58 41.38 8.23
N HIS A 644 -38.71 41.15 8.90
CA HIS A 644 -39.02 39.88 9.57
C HIS A 644 -37.91 39.35 10.50
N ASP A 645 -37.29 40.25 11.26
CA ASP A 645 -36.14 40.01 12.16
C ASP A 645 -36.36 38.89 13.20
N THR A 646 -37.61 38.58 13.54
CA THR A 646 -38.00 37.48 14.44
C THR A 646 -37.95 36.09 13.79
N LYS A 647 -37.87 35.99 12.45
CA LYS A 647 -37.92 34.73 11.70
C LYS A 647 -36.52 34.14 11.51
N SER A 648 -36.44 32.82 11.55
CA SER A 648 -35.22 32.08 11.28
C SER A 648 -35.06 31.87 9.77
N LEU A 649 -33.89 32.20 9.22
CA LEU A 649 -33.52 31.91 7.84
C LEU A 649 -32.56 30.73 7.83
N LEU A 650 -32.89 29.67 7.08
CA LEU A 650 -31.97 28.57 6.82
C LEU A 650 -31.21 28.84 5.51
N LYS A 651 -29.87 28.88 5.59
CA LYS A 651 -28.95 28.83 4.44
C LYS A 651 -28.37 27.42 4.33
N SER A 652 -28.92 26.60 3.44
CA SER A 652 -28.49 25.22 3.18
C SER A 652 -27.28 25.17 2.25
N ASN A 653 -26.43 24.15 2.41
CA ASN A 653 -25.31 23.84 1.54
C ASN A 653 -25.14 22.32 1.37
N ASP A 654 -24.20 21.90 0.50
CA ASP A 654 -24.00 20.49 0.15
C ASP A 654 -23.59 19.58 1.33
N LYS A 655 -23.15 20.13 2.46
CA LYS A 655 -22.71 19.38 3.65
C LYS A 655 -23.56 19.65 4.89
N GLY A 656 -24.65 20.42 4.79
CA GLY A 656 -25.40 20.89 5.96
C GLY A 656 -26.08 22.24 5.74
N GLY A 657 -25.96 23.13 6.72
CA GLY A 657 -26.52 24.47 6.63
C GLY A 657 -26.24 25.33 7.85
N THR A 658 -26.64 26.58 7.77
CA THR A 658 -26.50 27.57 8.84
C THR A 658 -27.84 28.25 9.08
N VAL A 659 -28.21 28.41 10.34
CA VAL A 659 -29.45 29.10 10.74
C VAL A 659 -29.10 30.52 11.19
N TYR A 660 -29.77 31.49 10.58
CA TYR A 660 -29.64 32.91 10.89
C TYR A 660 -30.93 33.43 11.52
N LYS A 661 -30.78 34.40 12.42
CA LYS A 661 -31.90 35.18 12.96
C LYS A 661 -31.47 36.63 13.08
N ASN A 662 -32.26 37.55 12.51
CA ASN A 662 -31.90 38.96 12.39
C ASN A 662 -30.48 39.20 11.81
N GLY A 663 -30.06 38.39 10.83
CA GLY A 663 -28.72 38.49 10.23
C GLY A 663 -27.57 37.99 11.12
N ILE A 664 -27.86 37.35 12.26
CA ILE A 664 -26.84 36.77 13.16
C ILE A 664 -26.89 35.25 13.05
N GLU A 665 -25.74 34.63 12.76
CA GLU A 665 -25.59 33.17 12.81
C GLU A 665 -25.88 32.66 14.22
N GLN A 666 -26.86 31.75 14.33
CA GLN A 666 -27.22 31.10 15.57
C GLN A 666 -26.35 29.87 15.80
N PHE A 667 -26.31 29.00 14.79
CA PHE A 667 -25.49 27.80 14.76
C PHE A 667 -25.38 27.30 13.31
N SER A 668 -24.37 26.47 13.09
CA SER A 668 -24.19 25.72 11.85
C SER A 668 -24.37 24.22 12.13
N PHE A 669 -24.79 23.44 11.14
CA PHE A 669 -24.92 21.99 11.28
C PHE A 669 -24.37 21.26 10.06
N ILE A 670 -23.94 20.02 10.28
CA ILE A 670 -23.44 19.12 9.25
C ILE A 670 -24.48 18.04 9.04
N SER A 671 -24.76 17.68 7.77
CA SER A 671 -25.79 16.73 7.40
C SER A 671 -25.27 15.54 6.58
N LYS A 672 -25.99 14.42 6.70
CA LYS A 672 -25.80 13.18 5.95
C LYS A 672 -27.16 12.64 5.54
N ASP A 673 -27.36 12.40 4.25
CA ASP A 673 -28.58 11.80 3.70
C ASP A 673 -29.88 12.48 4.24
N GLY A 674 -29.85 13.82 4.37
CA GLY A 674 -31.00 14.62 4.84
C GLY A 674 -31.20 14.68 6.37
N ASN A 675 -30.26 14.15 7.16
CA ASN A 675 -30.30 14.22 8.62
C ASN A 675 -29.06 14.98 9.15
N ALA A 676 -29.22 15.80 10.18
CA ALA A 676 -28.11 16.47 10.84
C ALA A 676 -27.35 15.49 11.75
N VAL A 677 -26.03 15.41 11.58
CA VAL A 677 -25.13 14.53 12.35
C VAL A 677 -24.33 15.29 13.40
N ALA A 678 -24.12 16.60 13.19
CA ALA A 678 -23.47 17.47 14.15
C ALA A 678 -24.05 18.90 14.08
N ALA A 679 -24.01 19.61 15.20
CA ALA A 679 -24.29 21.04 15.28
C ALA A 679 -23.11 21.76 15.95
N LEU A 680 -22.78 22.95 15.47
CA LEU A 680 -21.64 23.77 15.88
C LEU A 680 -22.13 25.16 16.26
N ASP A 681 -21.51 25.76 17.26
CA ASP A 681 -21.76 27.14 17.64
C ASP A 681 -21.40 28.10 16.49
N LYS A 682 -21.84 29.36 16.59
CA LYS A 682 -21.57 30.41 15.60
C LYS A 682 -20.07 30.60 15.28
N ASP A 683 -19.20 30.30 16.24
CA ASP A 683 -17.75 30.45 16.08
C ASP A 683 -17.10 29.16 15.51
N GLY A 684 -17.83 28.04 15.50
CA GLY A 684 -17.34 26.73 15.06
C GLY A 684 -16.27 26.13 15.95
N THR A 685 -16.24 26.53 17.23
CA THR A 685 -15.25 26.11 18.23
C THR A 685 -15.80 25.04 19.16
N LYS A 686 -17.13 24.99 19.31
CA LYS A 686 -17.82 24.05 20.17
C LYS A 686 -19.00 23.46 19.42
N GLY A 687 -19.37 22.24 19.78
CA GLY A 687 -20.50 21.60 19.14
C GLY A 687 -20.98 20.35 19.83
N PHE A 688 -21.91 19.70 19.15
CA PHE A 688 -22.56 18.48 19.59
C PHE A 688 -22.64 17.51 18.43
N ILE A 689 -22.30 16.25 18.71
CA ILE A 689 -22.73 15.13 17.88
C ILE A 689 -24.20 14.87 18.21
N LEU A 690 -25.01 14.69 17.17
CA LEU A 690 -26.46 14.58 17.30
C LEU A 690 -26.92 13.12 17.26
N LYS A 691 -28.08 12.85 17.86
CA LYS A 691 -28.77 11.55 17.76
C LYS A 691 -29.16 11.27 16.30
N PRO A 692 -29.10 9.99 15.83
CA PRO A 692 -29.63 9.62 14.53
C PRO A 692 -31.10 10.03 14.38
N GLY A 693 -31.45 10.56 13.20
CA GLY A 693 -32.84 10.89 12.86
C GLY A 693 -33.25 12.36 13.03
N VAL A 694 -32.37 13.24 13.53
CA VAL A 694 -32.61 14.70 13.51
C VAL A 694 -32.61 15.16 12.05
N LYS A 695 -33.75 15.65 11.55
CA LYS A 695 -33.87 16.10 10.15
C LYS A 695 -33.09 17.39 9.91
N ALA A 696 -32.40 17.46 8.78
CA ALA A 696 -31.65 18.65 8.35
C ALA A 696 -32.53 19.69 7.62
N ASP A 697 -33.86 19.53 7.67
CA ASP A 697 -34.81 20.41 7.00
C ASP A 697 -35.07 21.71 7.76
N TYR A 698 -35.75 22.64 7.08
CA TYR A 698 -36.13 23.93 7.65
C TYR A 698 -37.01 23.77 8.89
N ASP A 699 -38.04 22.91 8.85
CA ASP A 699 -39.03 22.79 9.93
C ASP A 699 -38.41 22.38 11.26
N THR A 700 -37.33 21.59 11.19
CA THR A 700 -36.55 21.14 12.34
C THR A 700 -35.52 22.18 12.77
N MET A 701 -34.68 22.62 11.83
CA MET A 701 -33.51 23.46 12.14
C MET A 701 -33.91 24.90 12.50
N SER A 702 -34.97 25.45 11.91
CA SER A 702 -35.45 26.80 12.21
C SER A 702 -35.93 26.98 13.66
N LYS A 703 -36.36 25.89 14.29
CA LYS A 703 -36.85 25.82 15.68
C LYS A 703 -35.79 25.32 16.67
N ALA A 704 -34.64 24.87 16.16
CA ALA A 704 -33.58 24.38 17.01
C ALA A 704 -32.88 25.53 17.74
N THR A 705 -32.42 25.26 18.95
CA THR A 705 -31.69 26.22 19.78
C THR A 705 -30.33 25.66 20.13
N PHE A 706 -29.33 26.54 20.13
CA PHE A 706 -27.97 26.23 20.53
C PHE A 706 -27.59 27.15 21.69
N ASP A 707 -27.42 26.59 22.88
CA ASP A 707 -26.97 27.29 24.07
C ASP A 707 -25.65 26.66 24.57
N ALA A 708 -24.88 27.41 25.35
CA ALA A 708 -23.62 27.00 25.97
C ALA A 708 -23.85 25.84 26.96
N GLY A 709 -24.04 24.64 26.42
CA GLY A 709 -24.23 23.40 27.17
C GLY A 709 -25.32 22.47 26.64
N LYS A 710 -26.17 22.92 25.71
CA LYS A 710 -27.31 22.17 25.17
C LYS A 710 -27.61 22.51 23.71
N PHE A 711 -28.02 21.51 22.94
CA PHE A 711 -28.65 21.67 21.63
C PHE A 711 -30.02 20.99 21.63
N GLU A 712 -31.08 21.76 21.38
CA GLU A 712 -32.45 21.27 21.34
C GLU A 712 -32.99 21.36 19.92
N ALA A 713 -33.60 20.27 19.44
CA ALA A 713 -34.35 20.23 18.19
C ALA A 713 -35.51 19.24 18.34
N ASN A 714 -36.56 19.36 17.53
CA ASN A 714 -37.78 18.55 17.68
C ASN A 714 -38.42 18.64 19.08
N GLY A 715 -38.25 19.77 19.79
CA GLY A 715 -38.77 19.96 21.14
C GLY A 715 -38.07 19.14 22.23
N ALA A 716 -36.89 18.58 21.96
CA ALA A 716 -36.10 17.81 22.93
C ALA A 716 -34.59 18.04 22.76
N GLU A 717 -33.84 17.82 23.84
CA GLU A 717 -32.37 17.88 23.84
C GLU A 717 -31.77 16.73 23.00
N GLN A 718 -30.99 17.06 21.97
CA GLN A 718 -30.52 16.13 20.92
C GLN A 718 -29.04 15.71 21.05
N GLN A 719 -28.30 16.25 22.02
CA GLN A 719 -26.87 15.97 22.17
C GLN A 719 -26.59 14.53 22.62
N THR A 720 -25.58 13.88 22.02
CA THR A 720 -25.00 12.62 22.52
C THR A 720 -23.61 12.84 23.10
N TYR A 721 -22.77 13.63 22.43
CA TYR A 721 -21.42 13.95 22.87
C TYR A 721 -21.08 15.41 22.56
N LYS A 722 -20.50 16.12 23.53
CA LYS A 722 -20.03 17.50 23.31
C LYS A 722 -18.63 17.45 22.72
N ILE A 723 -18.37 18.29 21.73
CA ILE A 723 -17.09 18.35 21.04
C ILE A 723 -16.53 19.76 21.07
N GLU A 724 -15.20 19.85 21.09
CA GLU A 724 -14.49 21.05 20.70
C GLU A 724 -13.90 20.84 19.31
N THR A 725 -13.91 21.91 18.51
CA THR A 725 -13.47 21.88 17.12
C THR A 725 -12.55 23.03 16.82
N VAL A 726 -11.71 22.85 15.80
CA VAL A 726 -11.03 23.96 15.13
C VAL A 726 -11.65 24.17 13.77
N LYS A 727 -12.12 25.40 13.51
CA LYS A 727 -12.59 25.85 12.21
C LYS A 727 -11.39 26.13 11.32
N ILE A 728 -11.33 25.45 10.17
CA ILE A 728 -10.31 25.63 9.14
C ILE A 728 -11.01 26.29 7.94
N PRO A 729 -10.84 27.60 7.75
CA PRO A 729 -11.36 28.29 6.57
C PRO A 729 -10.72 27.70 5.32
N LEU A 730 -11.53 27.39 4.31
CA LEU A 730 -11.06 26.98 3.00
C LEU A 730 -11.24 28.16 2.05
N PRO A 731 -10.17 28.85 1.61
CA PRO A 731 -10.32 30.03 0.75
C PRO A 731 -11.00 29.73 -0.59
N HIS A 732 -10.86 28.50 -1.08
CA HIS A 732 -11.56 28.00 -2.29
C HIS A 732 -12.99 27.55 -2.02
N ASN A 733 -13.44 27.55 -0.76
CA ASN A 733 -14.80 27.20 -0.34
C ASN A 733 -15.21 27.93 0.95
N PRO A 734 -15.31 29.27 0.94
CA PRO A 734 -15.49 30.06 2.15
C PRO A 734 -16.83 29.79 2.86
N ASP A 735 -17.86 29.40 2.12
CA ASP A 735 -19.17 29.03 2.64
C ASP A 735 -19.20 27.63 3.32
N ASN A 736 -18.14 26.83 3.18
CA ASN A 736 -18.07 25.48 3.69
C ASN A 736 -16.70 25.18 4.32
N PRO A 737 -16.42 25.79 5.50
CA PRO A 737 -15.18 25.54 6.24
C PRO A 737 -15.09 24.08 6.69
N GLN A 738 -13.86 23.57 6.81
CA GLN A 738 -13.62 22.26 7.38
C GLN A 738 -13.50 22.39 8.90
N TYR A 739 -14.11 21.46 9.63
CA TYR A 739 -13.98 21.38 11.08
C TYR A 739 -13.18 20.13 11.44
N LYS A 740 -12.23 20.26 12.36
CA LYS A 740 -11.55 19.11 12.97
C LYS A 740 -11.85 19.04 14.45
N ILE A 741 -12.15 17.85 14.95
CA ILE A 741 -12.45 17.62 16.36
C ILE A 741 -11.14 17.66 17.14
N THR A 742 -11.01 18.59 18.07
CA THR A 742 -9.86 18.68 18.97
C THR A 742 -10.08 17.85 20.22
N GLN A 743 -11.33 17.76 20.66
CA GLN A 743 -11.67 17.12 21.91
C GLN A 743 -13.09 16.58 21.89
N VAL A 744 -13.32 15.44 22.55
CA VAL A 744 -14.67 15.02 22.96
C VAL A 744 -14.75 15.17 24.47
N LYS A 745 -15.70 15.98 24.94
CA LYS A 745 -15.95 16.15 26.37
C LYS A 745 -16.74 14.98 26.90
N ASP A 746 -16.34 14.51 28.08
CA ASP A 746 -17.07 13.55 28.91
C ASP A 746 -17.76 12.43 28.10
N LEU A 747 -16.98 11.43 27.65
CA LEU A 747 -17.41 10.27 26.85
C LEU A 747 -18.37 9.32 27.61
N GLY A 748 -19.49 9.84 28.11
CA GLY A 748 -20.49 9.11 28.89
C GLY A 748 -20.12 8.97 30.37
N GLY A 749 -19.86 10.08 31.06
CA GLY A 749 -19.75 10.15 32.53
C GLY A 749 -18.39 9.75 33.11
N ALA A 750 -17.33 9.71 32.31
CA ALA A 750 -15.98 9.30 32.73
C ALA A 750 -15.20 10.42 33.45
N GLY A 751 -15.76 11.64 33.52
CA GLY A 751 -15.20 12.74 34.30
C GLY A 751 -13.93 13.39 33.70
N LYS A 752 -13.50 12.98 32.51
CA LYS A 752 -12.37 13.56 31.76
C LYS A 752 -12.63 13.55 30.26
N ASP A 753 -11.96 14.46 29.58
CA ASP A 753 -12.09 14.68 28.15
C ASP A 753 -11.11 13.82 27.36
N TYR A 754 -11.51 13.38 26.17
CA TYR A 754 -10.59 12.78 25.20
C TYR A 754 -10.00 13.88 24.33
N VAL A 755 -8.69 14.09 24.41
CA VAL A 755 -7.96 15.08 23.60
C VAL A 755 -7.32 14.37 22.42
N PHE A 756 -7.71 14.72 21.19
CA PHE A 756 -7.10 14.15 20.00
C PHE A 756 -5.72 14.77 19.74
N GLU A 757 -4.71 13.92 19.57
CA GLU A 757 -3.43 14.36 18.99
C GLU A 757 -3.56 14.47 17.47
N ASP A 758 -4.19 13.47 16.84
CA ASP A 758 -4.53 13.48 15.41
C ASP A 758 -6.01 13.81 15.24
N ARG A 759 -6.30 15.09 14.98
CA ARG A 759 -7.65 15.68 15.02
C ARG A 759 -8.50 15.19 13.84
N PRO A 760 -9.53 14.34 14.07
CA PRO A 760 -10.35 13.82 12.97
C PRO A 760 -11.19 14.92 12.33
N ILE A 761 -11.43 14.81 11.02
CA ILE A 761 -12.31 15.72 10.29
C ILE A 761 -13.76 15.42 10.68
N LEU A 762 -14.51 16.47 10.99
CA LEU A 762 -15.95 16.41 11.21
C LEU A 762 -16.65 16.66 9.86
N ASP A 763 -17.30 15.64 9.32
CA ASP A 763 -18.01 15.70 8.04
C ASP A 763 -19.31 14.88 8.04
N GLY A 764 -20.02 14.90 6.92
CA GLY A 764 -21.26 14.13 6.75
C GLY A 764 -21.03 12.61 6.73
N ALA A 765 -19.81 12.08 6.65
CA ALA A 765 -19.59 10.64 6.76
C ALA A 765 -19.64 10.15 8.22
N LEU A 766 -19.54 11.07 9.19
CA LEU A 766 -19.45 10.81 10.63
C LEU A 766 -20.34 9.67 11.12
N ASP A 767 -19.69 8.61 11.58
CA ASP A 767 -20.21 7.54 12.42
C ASP A 767 -19.41 7.58 13.72
N PHE A 768 -20.05 8.00 14.80
CA PHE A 768 -19.40 8.19 16.09
C PHE A 768 -19.87 7.13 17.08
N GLN A 769 -18.92 6.37 17.61
CA GLN A 769 -19.15 5.35 18.64
C GLN A 769 -18.14 5.54 19.76
N VAL A 770 -18.44 4.99 20.93
CA VAL A 770 -17.50 4.97 22.07
C VAL A 770 -17.23 3.52 22.41
N LYS A 771 -15.95 3.14 22.33
CA LYS A 771 -15.50 1.83 22.79
C LYS A 771 -15.06 1.94 24.24
N ASP A 772 -15.82 1.31 25.13
CA ASP A 772 -15.45 1.18 26.54
C ASP A 772 -14.45 0.04 26.72
N MET A 773 -13.27 0.37 27.23
CA MET A 773 -12.19 -0.59 27.50
C MET A 773 -12.01 -0.84 29.01
N GLY A 774 -13.01 -0.45 29.82
CA GLY A 774 -13.05 -0.60 31.27
C GLY A 774 -12.34 0.53 32.01
N VAL A 775 -11.06 0.77 31.72
CA VAL A 775 -10.26 1.84 32.37
C VAL A 775 -10.27 3.17 31.60
N VAL A 776 -10.47 3.09 30.28
CA VAL A 776 -10.59 4.24 29.38
C VAL A 776 -11.72 4.01 28.40
N LYS A 777 -12.32 5.10 27.95
CA LYS A 777 -13.29 5.11 26.85
C LYS A 777 -12.65 5.82 25.67
N VAL A 778 -12.61 5.17 24.51
CA VAL A 778 -12.00 5.74 23.30
C VAL A 778 -13.05 6.02 22.23
N PRO A 779 -13.00 7.18 21.56
CA PRO A 779 -13.90 7.48 20.45
C PRO A 779 -13.50 6.67 19.21
N VAL A 780 -14.49 6.05 18.58
CA VAL A 780 -14.37 5.36 17.30
C VAL A 780 -15.13 6.21 16.27
N ILE A 781 -14.40 6.79 15.33
CA ILE A 781 -14.95 7.70 14.31
C ILE A 781 -14.77 7.05 12.94
N ASN A 782 -15.87 6.76 12.26
CA ASN A 782 -15.88 6.07 10.96
C ASN A 782 -15.13 4.71 11.02
N GLY A 783 -15.31 3.97 12.11
CA GLY A 783 -14.65 2.68 12.35
C GLY A 783 -13.18 2.76 12.75
N LYS A 784 -12.63 3.96 12.99
CA LYS A 784 -11.21 4.20 13.30
C LYS A 784 -11.01 4.78 14.70
N ILE A 785 -9.92 4.41 15.36
CA ILE A 785 -9.50 4.99 16.64
C ILE A 785 -8.36 5.98 16.35
N TYR A 786 -8.54 7.22 16.76
CA TYR A 786 -7.53 8.26 16.55
C TYR A 786 -6.65 8.41 17.78
N ALA A 787 -5.34 8.57 17.58
CA ALA A 787 -4.39 8.78 18.67
C ALA A 787 -4.77 10.01 19.51
N GLY A 788 -4.59 9.90 20.83
CA GLY A 788 -5.07 10.91 21.76
C GLY A 788 -4.75 10.61 23.21
N LYS A 789 -5.30 11.41 24.12
CA LYS A 789 -5.09 11.29 25.56
C LYS A 789 -6.40 11.28 26.32
N ILE A 790 -6.50 10.40 27.31
CA ILE A 790 -7.63 10.35 28.26
C ILE A 790 -7.19 9.69 29.56
N ASN A 791 -7.68 10.18 30.71
CA ASN A 791 -7.47 9.53 32.03
C ASN A 791 -5.99 9.19 32.36
N GLU A 792 -5.03 10.05 32.04
CA GLU A 792 -3.59 9.78 32.22
C GLU A 792 -3.07 8.60 31.36
N TYR A 793 -3.76 8.30 30.26
CA TYR A 793 -3.32 7.36 29.25
C TYR A 793 -3.14 8.06 27.90
N ASP A 794 -2.02 7.76 27.27
CA ASP A 794 -1.72 8.07 25.88
C ASP A 794 -2.17 6.87 25.02
N ILE A 795 -3.07 7.13 24.08
CA ILE A 795 -3.64 6.14 23.16
C ILE A 795 -2.88 6.25 21.84
N ASP A 796 -2.25 5.15 21.45
CA ASP A 796 -1.43 5.06 20.25
C ASP A 796 -2.05 4.13 19.21
N THR A 797 -2.03 4.55 17.96
CA THR A 797 -2.62 3.83 16.82
C THR A 797 -1.67 3.74 15.65
N ASP A 798 -1.88 2.81 14.72
CA ASP A 798 -1.05 2.74 13.52
C ASP A 798 -1.49 3.74 12.43
N ALA A 799 -0.79 3.70 11.28
CA ALA A 799 -1.12 4.54 10.11
C ALA A 799 -2.55 4.32 9.58
N ASN A 800 -3.18 3.18 9.90
CA ASN A 800 -4.56 2.86 9.52
C ASN A 800 -5.57 3.25 10.62
N ASN A 801 -5.11 3.84 11.73
CA ASN A 801 -5.90 4.18 12.90
C ASN A 801 -6.48 2.95 13.62
N ILE A 802 -5.70 1.85 13.65
CA ILE A 802 -5.96 0.65 14.45
C ILE A 802 -5.18 0.79 15.77
N LEU A 803 -5.79 0.45 16.89
CA LEU A 803 -5.18 0.54 18.22
C LEU A 803 -3.90 -0.32 18.30
N LYS A 804 -2.80 0.28 18.74
CA LYS A 804 -1.50 -0.38 18.89
C LYS A 804 -1.09 -0.52 20.34
N SER A 805 -1.08 0.58 21.06
CA SER A 805 -0.72 0.57 22.46
C SER A 805 -1.50 1.60 23.26
N ILE A 806 -1.60 1.36 24.56
CA ILE A 806 -2.08 2.34 25.52
C ILE A 806 -0.99 2.47 26.57
N THR A 807 -0.46 3.67 26.74
CA THR A 807 0.65 3.94 27.66
C THR A 807 0.16 4.82 28.79
N LYS A 808 0.50 4.49 30.03
CA LYS A 808 0.19 5.36 31.17
C LYS A 808 1.14 6.55 31.14
N THR A 809 0.56 7.74 30.95
CA THR A 809 1.27 8.99 30.69
C THR A 809 2.36 9.24 31.73
N GLY A 810 3.58 9.51 31.25
CA GLY A 810 4.73 9.81 32.10
C GLY A 810 5.37 8.59 32.79
N THR A 811 4.95 7.36 32.46
CA THR A 811 5.55 6.14 33.02
C THR A 811 6.04 5.18 31.91
N LYS A 812 6.80 4.15 32.29
CA LYS A 812 7.20 3.03 31.40
C LYS A 812 6.18 1.87 31.47
N GLU A 813 4.92 2.19 31.70
CA GLU A 813 3.83 1.23 31.76
C GLU A 813 3.00 1.34 30.47
N ALA A 814 3.09 0.32 29.62
CA ALA A 814 2.41 0.28 28.33
C ALA A 814 1.73 -1.07 28.10
N TYR A 815 0.58 -1.05 27.42
CA TYR A 815 -0.20 -2.22 27.09
C TYR A 815 -0.30 -2.30 25.56
N ASN A 816 0.31 -3.32 24.97
CA ASN A 816 0.32 -3.50 23.52
C ASN A 816 -0.78 -4.45 23.10
N PHE A 817 -1.46 -4.12 22.00
CA PHE A 817 -2.64 -4.81 21.53
C PHE A 817 -2.36 -5.66 20.28
N ASP A 818 -3.00 -6.83 20.24
CA ASP A 818 -3.09 -7.66 19.05
C ASP A 818 -4.09 -7.08 18.03
N ALA A 819 -4.22 -7.75 16.89
CA ALA A 819 -5.15 -7.37 15.83
C ALA A 819 -6.64 -7.44 16.25
N ASP A 820 -6.97 -8.25 17.25
CA ASP A 820 -8.33 -8.39 17.78
C ASP A 820 -8.63 -7.34 18.88
N GLY A 821 -7.66 -6.50 19.22
CA GLY A 821 -7.79 -5.44 20.23
C GLY A 821 -7.78 -5.96 21.66
N LYS A 822 -7.12 -7.10 21.91
CA LYS A 822 -6.77 -7.57 23.25
C LYS A 822 -5.29 -7.30 23.53
N VAL A 823 -4.93 -7.19 24.81
CA VAL A 823 -3.55 -6.97 25.23
C VAL A 823 -2.78 -8.27 25.05
N GLU A 824 -1.72 -8.22 24.23
CA GLU A 824 -0.77 -9.32 23.97
C GLU A 824 0.52 -9.17 24.77
N SER A 825 0.88 -7.94 25.17
CA SER A 825 2.02 -7.71 26.05
C SER A 825 1.88 -6.48 26.94
N ILE A 826 2.54 -6.54 28.09
CA ILE A 826 2.53 -5.49 29.11
C ILE A 826 3.98 -5.07 29.36
N GLN A 827 4.31 -3.82 29.09
CA GLN A 827 5.56 -3.23 29.56
C GLN A 827 5.36 -2.70 30.98
N LYS A 828 6.26 -3.05 31.89
CA LYS A 828 6.30 -2.54 33.26
C LYS A 828 7.75 -2.25 33.64
N GLY A 829 8.11 -0.97 33.64
CA GLY A 829 9.49 -0.55 33.89
C GLY A 829 10.41 -0.95 32.73
N ASP A 830 11.50 -1.65 33.03
CA ASP A 830 12.48 -2.10 32.03
C ASP A 830 12.18 -3.52 31.50
N PHE A 831 11.02 -4.09 31.85
CA PHE A 831 10.62 -5.44 31.44
C PHE A 831 9.34 -5.41 30.59
N THR A 832 9.30 -6.26 29.58
CA THR A 832 8.12 -6.47 28.72
C THR A 832 7.65 -7.91 28.88
N TYR A 833 6.41 -8.07 29.31
CA TYR A 833 5.77 -9.34 29.60
C TYR A 833 4.89 -9.73 28.41
N THR A 834 5.28 -10.76 27.66
CA THR A 834 4.44 -11.32 26.60
C THR A 834 3.43 -12.27 27.22
N LEU A 835 2.14 -12.03 26.97
CA LEU A 835 1.06 -12.86 27.49
C LEU A 835 0.95 -14.17 26.69
N LYS A 836 0.29 -15.17 27.26
CA LYS A 836 0.00 -16.44 26.56
C LYS A 836 -1.13 -16.21 25.54
N GLU A 837 -0.97 -16.77 24.34
CA GLU A 837 -1.87 -16.55 23.20
C GLU A 837 -3.33 -16.99 23.47
N ASP A 838 -3.51 -18.10 24.20
CA ASP A 838 -4.82 -18.59 24.66
C ASP A 838 -5.46 -17.74 25.78
N GLY A 839 -4.74 -16.73 26.27
CA GLY A 839 -5.07 -15.96 27.46
C GLY A 839 -4.91 -14.44 27.32
N HIS A 840 -4.81 -13.90 26.10
CA HIS A 840 -4.79 -12.44 25.86
C HIS A 840 -5.93 -11.74 26.60
N LYS A 841 -5.62 -10.59 27.21
CA LYS A 841 -6.46 -9.94 28.22
C LYS A 841 -7.17 -8.72 27.68
N THR A 842 -8.32 -8.39 28.25
CA THR A 842 -8.86 -7.04 28.11
C THR A 842 -7.93 -6.04 28.80
N LEU A 843 -8.00 -4.77 28.44
CA LEU A 843 -7.18 -3.74 29.06
C LEU A 843 -7.39 -3.67 30.58
N ALA A 844 -8.63 -3.76 31.06
CA ALA A 844 -8.94 -3.76 32.50
C ALA A 844 -8.26 -4.92 33.25
N GLU A 845 -8.30 -6.13 32.68
CA GLU A 845 -7.60 -7.29 33.25
C GLU A 845 -6.08 -7.11 33.21
N ALA A 846 -5.53 -6.58 32.12
CA ALA A 846 -4.09 -6.32 31.98
C ALA A 846 -3.58 -5.26 32.97
N VAL A 847 -4.34 -4.19 33.19
CA VAL A 847 -4.06 -3.18 34.22
C VAL A 847 -4.09 -3.83 35.61
N GLY A 848 -5.05 -4.72 35.87
CA GLY A 848 -5.09 -5.51 37.10
C GLY A 848 -3.85 -6.38 37.32
N LEU A 849 -3.33 -7.00 36.25
CA LEU A 849 -2.09 -7.78 36.30
C LEU A 849 -0.84 -6.91 36.49
N ALA A 850 -0.84 -5.68 35.97
CA ALA A 850 0.27 -4.75 36.13
C ALA A 850 0.33 -4.09 37.52
N ALA A 851 -0.74 -4.17 38.31
CA ALA A 851 -0.85 -3.55 39.63
C ALA A 851 0.24 -3.99 40.63
N ALA A 852 0.46 -3.18 41.66
CA ALA A 852 1.37 -3.51 42.75
C ALA A 852 0.88 -4.77 43.51
N GLY A 853 1.79 -5.70 43.78
CA GLY A 853 1.46 -6.97 44.47
C GLY A 853 0.95 -8.10 43.56
N ALA A 854 0.77 -7.86 42.25
CA ALA A 854 0.26 -8.86 41.30
C ALA A 854 1.36 -9.57 40.48
N GLN A 855 2.63 -9.54 40.91
CA GLN A 855 3.76 -10.03 40.11
C GLN A 855 3.63 -11.52 39.75
N ASP A 856 3.23 -12.36 40.69
CA ASP A 856 3.04 -13.80 40.46
C ASP A 856 1.91 -14.07 39.45
N ALA A 857 0.83 -13.29 39.51
CA ALA A 857 -0.28 -13.40 38.58
C ALA A 857 0.14 -12.98 37.16
N LEU A 858 0.90 -11.89 37.05
CA LEU A 858 1.47 -11.43 35.78
C LEU A 858 2.41 -12.49 35.19
N ASN A 859 3.34 -13.03 35.98
CA ASN A 859 4.24 -14.09 35.55
C ASN A 859 3.48 -15.33 35.06
N LYS A 860 2.43 -15.75 35.77
CA LYS A 860 1.61 -16.92 35.38
C LYS A 860 0.80 -16.67 34.10
N ALA A 861 0.38 -15.44 33.84
CA ALA A 861 -0.31 -15.04 32.63
C ALA A 861 0.65 -14.89 31.43
N SER A 862 1.95 -14.75 31.69
CA SER A 862 2.97 -14.55 30.67
C SER A 862 3.57 -15.85 30.15
N SER A 863 3.90 -15.87 28.86
CA SER A 863 4.68 -16.91 28.19
C SER A 863 6.18 -16.60 28.25
N SER A 864 6.54 -15.32 28.27
CA SER A 864 7.92 -14.87 28.40
C SER A 864 8.02 -13.44 28.91
N VAL A 865 9.21 -13.07 29.39
CA VAL A 865 9.54 -11.71 29.81
C VAL A 865 10.84 -11.30 29.15
N VAL A 866 10.87 -10.13 28.54
CA VAL A 866 12.07 -9.54 27.93
C VAL A 866 12.62 -8.45 28.85
N TYR A 867 13.92 -8.47 29.11
CA TYR A 867 14.60 -7.35 29.76
C TYR A 867 15.10 -6.36 28.70
N ASN A 868 14.42 -5.22 28.59
CA ASN A 868 14.54 -4.28 27.47
C ASN A 868 15.94 -3.65 27.35
N ILE A 869 16.76 -3.63 28.41
CA ILE A 869 18.11 -3.04 28.40
C ILE A 869 19.12 -3.93 27.67
N VAL A 870 19.10 -5.25 27.90
CA VAL A 870 20.07 -6.20 27.34
C VAL A 870 19.49 -7.08 26.23
N GLY A 871 18.16 -7.17 26.14
CA GLY A 871 17.45 -7.94 25.12
C GLY A 871 17.33 -9.44 25.39
N HIS A 872 17.58 -9.88 26.62
CA HIS A 872 17.43 -11.29 27.02
C HIS A 872 15.95 -11.61 27.31
N SER A 873 15.50 -12.79 26.90
CA SER A 873 14.11 -13.28 27.03
C SER A 873 14.03 -14.48 27.98
N TYR A 874 13.34 -14.32 29.09
CA TYR A 874 13.07 -15.36 30.07
C TYR A 874 11.77 -16.09 29.70
N LYS A 875 11.84 -17.37 29.35
CA LYS A 875 10.67 -18.20 29.00
C LYS A 875 10.02 -18.75 30.26
N LEU A 876 8.72 -18.51 30.39
CA LEU A 876 7.95 -18.85 31.57
C LEU A 876 7.02 -20.05 31.33
N LYS A 877 6.97 -20.95 32.30
CA LYS A 877 5.94 -21.96 32.44
C LYS A 877 5.38 -21.91 33.85
N ASP A 878 4.07 -21.72 33.95
CA ASP A 878 3.36 -21.50 35.23
C ASP A 878 3.97 -20.44 36.15
N GLY A 879 4.52 -19.38 35.54
CA GLY A 879 5.16 -18.25 36.24
C GLY A 879 6.63 -18.45 36.60
N LYS A 880 7.19 -19.62 36.30
CA LYS A 880 8.58 -19.98 36.57
C LYS A 880 9.43 -19.94 35.31
N VAL A 881 10.65 -19.44 35.43
CA VAL A 881 11.62 -19.41 34.34
C VAL A 881 12.17 -20.81 34.11
N GLU A 882 11.92 -21.41 32.95
CA GLU A 882 12.52 -22.69 32.54
C GLU A 882 13.71 -22.50 31.62
N LYS A 883 13.66 -21.46 30.78
CA LYS A 883 14.70 -21.15 29.80
C LYS A 883 14.98 -19.65 29.71
N ILE A 884 16.18 -19.31 29.27
CA ILE A 884 16.60 -17.93 29.03
C ILE A 884 17.24 -17.86 27.65
N ASP A 885 16.63 -17.12 26.74
CA ASP A 885 17.18 -16.81 25.43
C ASP A 885 18.02 -15.55 25.52
N LEU A 886 19.29 -15.66 25.19
CA LEU A 886 20.20 -14.54 25.09
C LEU A 886 19.99 -13.79 23.77
N LYS A 887 20.32 -12.50 23.73
CA LYS A 887 20.25 -11.68 22.52
C LYS A 887 21.03 -12.24 21.32
N ASN A 888 22.08 -13.02 21.56
CA ASN A 888 22.88 -13.66 20.50
C ASN A 888 22.25 -14.97 19.95
N GLY A 889 21.06 -15.35 20.42
CA GLY A 889 20.34 -16.57 20.01
C GLY A 889 20.71 -17.83 20.81
N THR A 890 21.58 -17.72 21.82
CA THR A 890 21.90 -18.85 22.71
C THR A 890 20.76 -19.08 23.69
N GLU A 891 20.29 -20.31 23.81
CA GLU A 891 19.27 -20.73 24.76
C GLU A 891 19.94 -21.37 25.99
N LEU A 892 19.57 -20.93 27.19
CA LEU A 892 20.01 -21.49 28.47
C LEU A 892 18.84 -22.20 29.14
N THR A 893 19.06 -23.41 29.65
CA THR A 893 18.06 -24.14 30.44
C THR A 893 18.37 -23.98 31.93
N VAL A 894 17.37 -23.50 32.68
CA VAL A 894 17.47 -23.35 34.14
C VAL A 894 17.35 -24.73 34.79
N LYS A 895 18.28 -25.05 35.70
CA LYS A 895 18.33 -26.36 36.38
C LYS A 895 17.08 -26.66 37.20
N ALA A 896 16.63 -25.67 37.97
CA ALA A 896 15.43 -25.73 38.78
C ALA A 896 14.55 -24.51 38.48
N PRO A 897 13.37 -24.69 37.84
CA PRO A 897 12.50 -23.57 37.51
C PRO A 897 12.15 -22.74 38.76
N ALA A 898 12.39 -21.44 38.68
CA ALA A 898 12.17 -20.49 39.77
C ALA A 898 11.28 -19.33 39.32
N ASP A 899 10.58 -18.72 40.27
CA ASP A 899 9.66 -17.61 39.96
C ASP A 899 10.43 -16.43 39.36
N PHE A 900 9.87 -15.80 38.33
CA PHE A 900 10.49 -14.63 37.73
C PHE A 900 10.39 -13.42 38.67
N VAL A 901 11.53 -12.98 39.19
CA VAL A 901 11.63 -11.72 39.96
C VAL A 901 12.23 -10.65 39.06
N PRO A 902 11.60 -9.48 38.86
CA PRO A 902 12.14 -8.39 38.05
C PRO A 902 13.29 -7.64 38.75
N ASN A 903 14.30 -8.40 39.21
CA ASN A 903 15.52 -7.94 39.85
C ASN A 903 16.70 -8.70 39.23
N ILE A 904 17.62 -7.98 38.61
CA ILE A 904 18.72 -8.59 37.86
C ILE A 904 19.70 -9.34 38.75
N ASP A 905 19.91 -8.91 40.00
CA ASP A 905 20.82 -9.57 40.94
C ASP A 905 20.28 -10.95 41.34
N THR A 906 18.96 -11.05 41.52
CA THR A 906 18.28 -12.33 41.77
C THR A 906 18.35 -13.23 40.55
N LEU A 907 18.07 -12.69 39.35
CA LEU A 907 18.08 -13.47 38.10
C LEU A 907 19.49 -14.01 37.79
N ARG A 908 20.55 -13.24 38.06
CA ARG A 908 21.95 -13.65 37.86
C ARG A 908 22.35 -14.92 38.62
N ASN A 909 21.66 -15.24 39.71
CA ASN A 909 21.98 -16.39 40.56
C ASN A 909 21.29 -17.69 40.12
N MET A 910 20.44 -17.66 39.09
CA MET A 910 19.75 -18.86 38.62
C MET A 910 20.74 -19.89 38.05
N GLU A 911 20.75 -21.10 38.59
CA GLU A 911 21.64 -22.18 38.12
C GLU A 911 21.23 -22.68 36.73
N ILE A 912 22.19 -22.79 35.81
CA ILE A 912 21.98 -23.23 34.43
C ILE A 912 22.50 -24.64 34.26
N SER A 913 21.65 -25.59 33.85
CA SER A 913 22.05 -26.98 33.63
C SER A 913 22.43 -27.29 32.18
N LYS A 914 21.90 -26.52 31.22
CA LYS A 914 22.19 -26.73 29.80
C LYS A 914 22.27 -25.44 29.00
N MET A 915 22.96 -25.50 27.87
CA MET A 915 23.17 -24.39 26.96
C MET A 915 23.12 -24.87 25.51
N LYS A 916 22.38 -24.17 24.65
CA LYS A 916 22.29 -24.46 23.22
C LYS A 916 22.66 -23.21 22.42
N PHE A 917 23.70 -23.33 21.60
CA PHE A 917 24.09 -22.25 20.69
C PHE A 917 23.23 -22.31 19.42
N ALA A 918 22.98 -21.14 18.81
CA ALA A 918 22.14 -21.02 17.62
C ALA A 918 22.66 -21.83 16.41
N ASP A 919 23.97 -22.02 16.32
CA ASP A 919 24.65 -22.77 15.24
C ASP A 919 24.81 -24.27 15.55
N THR A 920 24.27 -24.76 16.68
CA THR A 920 24.42 -26.16 17.11
C THR A 920 23.08 -26.91 17.17
N PRO A 921 23.03 -28.16 16.64
CA PRO A 921 21.81 -28.96 16.68
C PRO A 921 21.47 -29.46 18.09
N ALA A 922 22.48 -29.82 18.89
CA ALA A 922 22.32 -30.37 20.24
C ALA A 922 22.74 -29.42 21.36
N GLU A 923 22.44 -29.79 22.61
CA GLU A 923 22.66 -28.97 23.81
C GLU A 923 23.95 -29.42 24.53
N PHE A 924 24.70 -28.46 25.07
CA PHE A 924 25.73 -28.71 26.08
C PHE A 924 25.07 -28.86 27.45
N THR A 925 25.33 -29.95 28.15
CA THR A 925 25.01 -30.10 29.57
C THR A 925 26.17 -29.55 30.41
N LEU A 926 25.88 -28.61 31.30
CA LEU A 926 26.85 -27.99 32.21
C LEU A 926 26.86 -28.77 33.53
N THR A 927 27.99 -29.38 33.88
CA THR A 927 28.05 -30.31 35.03
C THR A 927 28.19 -29.59 36.37
N ASP A 928 28.74 -28.37 36.36
CA ASP A 928 28.92 -27.49 37.52
C ASP A 928 27.70 -26.61 37.83
N ASN A 929 26.68 -26.62 36.96
CA ASN A 929 25.46 -25.81 37.07
C ASN A 929 25.72 -24.32 37.40
N PRO A 930 26.49 -23.60 36.58
CA PRO A 930 26.94 -22.25 36.90
C PRO A 930 25.75 -21.28 36.98
N PRO A 931 25.88 -20.19 37.75
CA PRO A 931 24.87 -19.14 37.76
C PRO A 931 24.76 -18.49 36.38
N TYR A 932 23.53 -18.11 36.00
CA TYR A 932 23.19 -17.40 34.77
C TYR A 932 24.14 -16.22 34.51
N GLY A 933 24.47 -15.47 35.56
CA GLY A 933 25.40 -14.34 35.51
C GLY A 933 26.73 -14.68 34.84
N SER A 934 27.27 -15.88 35.08
CA SER A 934 28.48 -16.40 34.44
C SER A 934 28.20 -17.17 33.15
N ALA A 935 27.16 -18.02 33.13
CA ALA A 935 26.86 -18.88 31.98
C ALA A 935 26.60 -18.08 30.71
N GLN A 936 25.97 -16.90 30.82
CA GLN A 936 25.71 -16.02 29.68
C GLN A 936 26.96 -15.52 28.94
N LEU A 937 28.15 -15.65 29.56
CA LEU A 937 29.43 -15.22 29.00
C LEU A 937 30.17 -16.36 28.28
N TYR A 938 29.67 -17.60 28.38
CA TYR A 938 30.36 -18.74 27.79
C TYR A 938 30.24 -18.71 26.27
N GLU A 939 31.33 -19.08 25.62
CA GLU A 939 31.47 -19.19 24.18
C GLU A 939 31.94 -20.60 23.81
N LYS A 940 31.47 -21.08 22.66
CA LYS A 940 31.93 -22.33 22.06
C LYS A 940 33.28 -22.09 21.38
N VAL A 941 34.25 -22.97 21.64
CA VAL A 941 35.54 -22.90 20.95
C VAL A 941 35.37 -23.35 19.49
N ALA A 942 35.81 -22.49 18.56
CA ALA A 942 35.64 -22.75 17.13
C ALA A 942 36.25 -24.11 16.72
N GLY A 943 35.47 -24.90 15.99
CA GLY A 943 35.88 -26.25 15.54
C GLY A 943 35.94 -27.32 16.62
N LYS A 944 35.54 -27.02 17.88
CA LYS A 944 35.56 -27.97 19.00
C LYS A 944 34.22 -28.03 19.73
N PHE A 945 34.01 -29.14 20.45
CA PHE A 945 32.85 -29.37 21.31
C PHE A 945 33.19 -29.08 22.78
N LEU A 946 33.69 -27.86 23.05
CA LEU A 946 34.05 -27.42 24.40
C LEU A 946 33.76 -25.93 24.58
N LEU A 947 33.54 -25.53 25.83
CA LEU A 947 33.11 -24.18 26.21
C LEU A 947 34.21 -23.44 26.97
N LYS A 948 34.27 -22.12 26.81
CA LYS A 948 35.17 -21.25 27.58
C LYS A 948 34.57 -19.88 27.86
N TYR A 949 35.18 -19.15 28.77
CA TYR A 949 35.08 -17.70 28.88
C TYR A 949 36.50 -17.17 29.06
N GLU A 950 36.98 -16.35 28.13
CA GLU A 950 38.38 -15.90 28.07
C GLU A 950 39.35 -17.11 28.02
N ASN A 951 40.17 -17.29 29.07
CA ASN A 951 41.12 -18.40 29.21
C ASN A 951 40.60 -19.52 30.13
N GLN A 952 39.36 -19.42 30.63
CA GLN A 952 38.76 -20.42 31.50
C GLN A 952 37.87 -21.38 30.71
N TYR A 953 38.31 -22.63 30.59
CA TYR A 953 37.50 -23.71 30.03
C TYR A 953 36.47 -24.21 31.04
N LYS A 954 35.35 -24.77 30.54
CA LYS A 954 34.22 -25.19 31.38
C LYS A 954 33.90 -26.66 31.16
N ASN A 955 33.57 -27.35 32.26
CA ASN A 955 33.17 -28.75 32.22
C ASN A 955 31.79 -28.86 31.56
N SER A 956 31.68 -29.74 30.57
CA SER A 956 30.44 -29.88 29.81
C SER A 956 30.35 -31.24 29.13
N VAL A 957 29.13 -31.66 28.81
CA VAL A 957 28.87 -32.84 27.98
C VAL A 957 28.04 -32.42 26.77
N TYR A 958 28.44 -32.84 25.57
CA TYR A 958 27.71 -32.62 24.33
C TYR A 958 27.48 -33.97 23.64
N GLU A 959 26.22 -34.29 23.32
CA GLU A 959 25.83 -35.55 22.68
C GLU A 959 25.17 -35.27 21.34
N ASP A 960 25.70 -35.87 20.27
CA ASP A 960 25.21 -35.73 18.90
C ASP A 960 25.09 -37.12 18.24
N GLY A 961 23.86 -37.65 18.25
CA GLY A 961 23.57 -38.99 17.75
C GLY A 961 24.37 -40.06 18.50
N THR A 962 25.32 -40.67 17.82
CA THR A 962 26.19 -41.73 18.40
C THR A 962 27.47 -41.19 19.02
N HIS A 963 27.81 -39.91 18.81
CA HIS A 963 29.00 -39.28 19.38
C HIS A 963 28.67 -38.57 20.70
N LYS A 964 29.58 -38.69 21.67
CA LYS A 964 29.52 -38.02 22.96
C LYS A 964 30.87 -37.39 23.28
N PHE A 965 30.85 -36.10 23.56
CA PHE A 965 32.01 -35.29 23.91
C PHE A 965 31.89 -34.88 25.37
N THR A 966 32.87 -35.25 26.18
CA THR A 966 32.90 -34.97 27.62
C THR A 966 34.12 -34.14 27.96
N VAL A 967 33.91 -32.97 28.55
CA VAL A 967 34.97 -32.07 29.02
C VAL A 967 35.05 -32.16 30.55
N THR A 968 36.21 -32.55 31.05
CA THR A 968 36.56 -32.62 32.48
C THR A 968 37.82 -31.84 32.79
N ASP A 969 38.13 -31.68 34.08
CA ASP A 969 39.30 -30.94 34.59
C ASP A 969 39.46 -29.53 34.03
N ALA A 970 38.36 -28.94 33.57
CA ALA A 970 38.38 -27.66 32.90
C ALA A 970 38.65 -26.53 33.90
N GLY A 971 39.49 -25.59 33.49
CA GLY A 971 39.84 -24.41 34.28
C GLY A 971 40.63 -23.42 33.46
N GLU A 972 41.41 -22.57 34.11
CA GLU A 972 42.29 -21.63 33.43
C GLU A 972 43.39 -22.39 32.66
N ASN A 973 43.45 -22.19 31.34
CA ASN A 973 44.43 -22.79 30.43
C ASN A 973 44.58 -24.32 30.53
N LYS A 974 43.52 -25.01 30.98
CA LYS A 974 43.52 -26.47 31.09
C LYS A 974 42.14 -27.08 30.85
N TYR A 975 42.12 -28.27 30.24
CA TYR A 975 40.95 -29.13 30.10
C TYR A 975 41.36 -30.55 29.63
N THR A 976 40.47 -31.51 29.83
CA THR A 976 40.48 -32.82 29.18
C THR A 976 39.19 -32.98 28.38
N LEU A 977 39.27 -33.23 27.08
CA LEU A 977 38.14 -33.48 26.18
C LEU A 977 38.23 -34.93 25.69
N THR A 978 37.20 -35.73 25.97
CA THR A 978 37.07 -37.11 25.50
C THR A 978 35.90 -37.22 24.55
N GLU A 979 36.13 -37.79 23.37
CA GLU A 979 35.11 -38.17 22.39
C GLU A 979 34.93 -39.69 22.41
N THR A 980 33.68 -40.13 22.55
CA THR A 980 33.29 -41.53 22.39
C THR A 980 32.24 -41.67 21.29
N LYS A 981 32.27 -42.76 20.53
CA LYS A 981 31.25 -43.13 19.54
C LYS A 981 30.76 -44.53 19.84
N ASP A 982 29.44 -44.70 19.97
CA ASP A 982 28.82 -45.99 20.29
C ASP A 982 29.40 -46.63 21.58
N GLY A 983 29.87 -45.80 22.53
CA GLY A 983 30.50 -46.23 23.78
C GLY A 983 32.03 -46.43 23.71
N GLU A 984 32.61 -46.47 22.50
CA GLU A 984 34.05 -46.66 22.29
C GLU A 984 34.79 -45.33 22.16
N LYS A 985 36.03 -45.24 22.65
CA LYS A 985 36.84 -44.00 22.55
C LYS A 985 37.25 -43.71 21.11
N VAL A 986 37.01 -42.49 20.64
CA VAL A 986 37.45 -42.01 19.32
C VAL A 986 38.67 -41.10 19.46
N SER A 987 38.61 -40.17 20.40
CA SER A 987 39.72 -39.27 20.68
C SER A 987 39.75 -38.82 22.14
N GLU A 988 40.95 -38.53 22.62
CA GLU A 988 41.19 -37.88 23.90
C GLU A 988 42.15 -36.72 23.69
N GLU A 989 41.83 -35.55 24.23
CA GLU A 989 42.64 -34.34 24.11
C GLU A 989 42.82 -33.72 25.49
N LYS A 990 44.04 -33.38 25.87
CA LYS A 990 44.33 -32.68 27.12
C LYS A 990 45.23 -31.48 26.89
N LEU A 991 44.80 -30.33 27.38
CA LEU A 991 45.62 -29.13 27.49
C LEU A 991 46.03 -28.97 28.95
N GLU A 992 47.33 -28.94 29.21
CA GLU A 992 47.86 -28.68 30.55
C GLU A 992 49.26 -28.06 30.45
N ASN A 993 49.51 -27.01 31.24
CA ASN A 993 50.79 -26.29 31.30
C ASN A 993 51.31 -25.84 29.93
N GLY A 994 50.42 -25.40 29.03
CA GLY A 994 50.79 -24.94 27.69
C GLY A 994 51.00 -26.06 26.66
N ILE A 995 50.93 -27.34 27.04
CA ILE A 995 51.06 -28.47 26.11
C ILE A 995 49.69 -29.06 25.81
N LEU A 996 49.37 -29.19 24.52
CA LEU A 996 48.19 -29.87 24.02
C LEU A 996 48.57 -31.26 23.52
N LYS A 997 48.04 -32.32 24.13
CA LYS A 997 48.20 -33.70 23.66
C LYS A 997 46.86 -34.24 23.18
N THR A 998 46.83 -34.78 21.98
CA THR A 998 45.67 -35.45 21.38
C THR A 998 46.02 -36.89 21.01
N VAL A 999 45.24 -37.84 21.49
CA VAL A 999 45.31 -39.26 21.10
C VAL A 999 44.05 -39.59 20.30
N LYS A 1000 44.22 -40.16 19.11
CA LYS A 1000 43.11 -40.68 18.30
C LYS A 1000 43.18 -42.19 18.24
N TYR A 1001 42.02 -42.84 18.25
CA TYR A 1001 41.88 -44.29 18.24
C TYR A 1001 41.29 -44.78 16.91
N GLU A 1002 41.53 -46.04 16.58
CA GLU A 1002 40.80 -46.74 15.53
C GLU A 1002 39.38 -47.12 16.01
N ALA A 1003 38.58 -47.73 15.13
CA ALA A 1003 37.19 -48.06 15.41
C ALA A 1003 36.98 -49.04 16.60
N ASP A 1004 38.03 -49.71 17.08
CA ASP A 1004 38.00 -50.64 18.21
C ASP A 1004 38.14 -49.97 19.59
N GLY A 1005 38.25 -48.63 19.63
CA GLY A 1005 38.33 -47.86 20.86
C GLY A 1005 39.65 -47.97 21.64
N THR A 1006 40.60 -48.78 21.18
CA THR A 1006 41.79 -49.16 21.96
C THR A 1006 43.09 -49.08 21.16
N THR A 1007 43.06 -49.37 19.86
CA THR A 1007 44.23 -49.24 18.98
C THR A 1007 44.50 -47.77 18.69
N VAL A 1008 45.69 -47.29 19.05
CA VAL A 1008 46.11 -45.91 18.76
C VAL A 1008 46.27 -45.71 17.26
N LYS A 1009 45.60 -44.69 16.72
CA LYS A 1009 45.71 -44.24 15.33
C LYS A 1009 46.79 -43.18 15.16
N SER A 1010 46.76 -42.15 15.99
CA SER A 1010 47.78 -41.10 16.04
C SER A 1010 47.90 -40.49 17.43
N VAL A 1011 49.07 -39.93 17.72
CA VAL A 1011 49.34 -39.12 18.91
C VAL A 1011 49.94 -37.81 18.45
N ASP A 1012 49.25 -36.71 18.70
CA ASP A 1012 49.65 -35.36 18.35
C ASP A 1012 50.02 -34.61 19.64
N ILE A 1013 51.23 -34.05 19.76
CA ILE A 1013 51.63 -33.18 20.88
C ILE A 1013 52.06 -31.82 20.32
N VAL A 1014 51.48 -30.75 20.83
CA VAL A 1014 51.70 -29.38 20.38
C VAL A 1014 52.04 -28.48 21.55
N ASP A 1015 53.18 -27.79 21.50
CA ASP A 1015 53.44 -26.67 22.41
C ASP A 1015 52.62 -25.44 21.98
N LYS A 1016 51.83 -24.92 22.92
CA LYS A 1016 51.00 -23.71 22.76
C LYS A 1016 51.55 -22.53 23.54
N ALA A 1017 52.52 -22.73 24.44
CA ALA A 1017 53.16 -21.66 25.21
C ALA A 1017 54.30 -20.98 24.43
N GLY A 1018 54.90 -21.66 23.45
CA GLY A 1018 55.90 -21.10 22.54
C GLY A 1018 57.26 -20.88 23.20
N GLY A 1019 57.66 -21.77 24.11
CA GLY A 1019 58.93 -21.69 24.83
C GLY A 1019 59.94 -22.74 24.36
N ASP A 1020 61.17 -22.33 24.04
CA ASP A 1020 62.22 -23.14 23.37
C ASP A 1020 62.84 -24.29 24.21
N ASN A 1021 62.17 -24.82 25.24
CA ASN A 1021 62.77 -25.80 26.16
C ASN A 1021 61.88 -26.98 26.55
N ASP A 1022 60.69 -27.14 25.95
CA ASP A 1022 59.85 -28.29 26.27
C ASP A 1022 60.43 -29.60 25.73
N THR A 1023 60.48 -30.59 26.62
CA THR A 1023 61.03 -31.92 26.37
C THR A 1023 59.91 -32.95 26.39
N VAL A 1024 59.81 -33.77 25.34
CA VAL A 1024 58.90 -34.92 25.28
C VAL A 1024 59.68 -36.21 25.55
N THR A 1025 59.14 -37.08 26.39
CA THR A 1025 59.77 -38.37 26.72
C THR A 1025 59.18 -39.49 25.88
N VAL A 1026 60.03 -40.37 25.36
CA VAL A 1026 59.66 -41.63 24.71
C VAL A 1026 59.89 -42.77 25.69
N ASP A 1027 58.83 -43.49 26.05
CA ASP A 1027 58.87 -44.53 27.09
C ASP A 1027 58.01 -45.76 26.71
N THR A 1028 57.81 -46.67 27.67
CA THR A 1028 56.95 -47.86 27.52
C THR A 1028 55.58 -47.69 28.17
N GLU A 1029 55.25 -46.50 28.70
CA GLU A 1029 53.97 -46.26 29.37
C GLU A 1029 52.81 -46.38 28.39
N ALA A 1030 51.67 -46.87 28.87
CA ALA A 1030 50.47 -47.00 28.05
C ALA A 1030 50.07 -45.63 27.46
N THR A 1031 49.68 -45.62 26.19
CA THR A 1031 49.32 -44.37 25.51
C THR A 1031 48.03 -43.80 26.10
N SER A 1032 48.15 -42.65 26.76
CA SER A 1032 47.02 -41.90 27.32
C SER A 1032 47.32 -40.41 27.29
N VAL A 1033 46.31 -39.59 27.58
CA VAL A 1033 46.48 -38.13 27.75
C VAL A 1033 46.89 -37.73 29.17
N ALA A 1034 47.05 -38.68 30.11
CA ALA A 1034 47.32 -38.35 31.52
C ALA A 1034 48.59 -37.50 31.70
N ASN A 1035 49.67 -37.89 31.01
CA ASN A 1035 50.91 -37.13 30.89
C ASN A 1035 50.98 -36.50 29.49
N THR A 1036 50.91 -35.16 29.42
CA THR A 1036 50.91 -34.42 28.13
C THR A 1036 52.27 -34.41 27.44
N LYS A 1037 53.36 -34.78 28.13
CA LYS A 1037 54.74 -34.74 27.62
C LYS A 1037 55.33 -36.12 27.34
N ASN A 1038 54.54 -37.19 27.32
CA ASN A 1038 55.05 -38.55 27.05
C ASN A 1038 54.48 -39.16 25.77
N VAL A 1039 55.24 -40.05 25.13
CA VAL A 1039 54.78 -40.90 24.03
C VAL A 1039 55.31 -42.32 24.18
N ASN A 1040 54.47 -43.31 23.85
CA ASN A 1040 54.89 -44.70 23.84
C ASN A 1040 55.79 -44.99 22.63
N VAL A 1041 56.91 -45.68 22.87
CA VAL A 1041 57.92 -46.04 21.86
C VAL A 1041 57.36 -46.84 20.69
N ALA A 1042 56.37 -47.70 20.92
CA ALA A 1042 55.73 -48.48 19.85
C ALA A 1042 54.98 -47.56 18.87
N ASN A 1043 54.40 -46.46 19.32
CA ASN A 1043 53.75 -45.50 18.43
C ASN A 1043 54.77 -44.69 17.63
N VAL A 1044 55.90 -44.33 18.24
CA VAL A 1044 57.02 -43.66 17.54
C VAL A 1044 57.57 -44.58 16.45
N ASN A 1045 57.89 -45.83 16.79
CA ASN A 1045 58.37 -46.85 15.85
C ASN A 1045 57.40 -47.12 14.69
N ASN A 1046 56.09 -46.96 14.91
CA ASN A 1046 55.07 -47.13 13.89
C ASN A 1046 54.78 -45.87 13.08
N GLY A 1047 55.42 -44.74 13.36
CA GLY A 1047 55.20 -43.47 12.66
C GLY A 1047 53.87 -42.80 12.99
N LYS A 1048 53.31 -43.07 14.17
CA LYS A 1048 51.99 -42.55 14.61
C LYS A 1048 52.08 -41.26 15.41
N VAL A 1049 53.28 -40.75 15.69
CA VAL A 1049 53.51 -39.61 16.57
C VAL A 1049 53.84 -38.37 15.76
N ASN A 1050 53.12 -37.28 16.00
CA ASN A 1050 53.39 -35.96 15.47
C ASN A 1050 53.69 -35.01 16.63
N LEU A 1051 54.82 -34.32 16.57
CA LEU A 1051 55.21 -33.30 17.55
C LEU A 1051 55.24 -31.94 16.82
N ALA A 1052 54.76 -30.87 17.46
CA ALA A 1052 54.83 -29.52 16.88
C ALA A 1052 55.25 -28.51 17.96
N GLY A 1053 56.24 -27.69 17.65
CA GLY A 1053 56.85 -26.77 18.62
C GLY A 1053 57.67 -27.46 19.73
N ILE A 1054 58.00 -28.75 19.58
CA ILE A 1054 58.80 -29.52 20.54
C ILE A 1054 60.24 -29.63 20.03
N GLU A 1055 61.19 -29.06 20.78
CA GLU A 1055 62.59 -29.02 20.36
C GLU A 1055 63.43 -30.21 20.85
N LYS A 1056 63.04 -30.82 21.97
CA LYS A 1056 63.83 -31.86 22.65
C LYS A 1056 63.01 -33.13 22.86
N VAL A 1057 63.62 -34.27 22.57
CA VAL A 1057 63.08 -35.59 22.84
C VAL A 1057 64.05 -36.41 23.68
N GLU A 1058 63.57 -37.04 24.73
CA GLU A 1058 64.36 -37.93 25.58
C GLU A 1058 63.87 -39.38 25.46
N ILE A 1059 64.75 -40.31 25.10
CA ILE A 1059 64.43 -41.74 25.03
C ILE A 1059 64.71 -42.39 26.40
N LYS A 1060 63.66 -42.78 27.13
CA LYS A 1060 63.82 -43.35 28.48
C LYS A 1060 64.46 -44.75 28.45
N PRO A 1061 65.15 -45.18 29.53
CA PRO A 1061 65.64 -46.55 29.66
C PRO A 1061 64.57 -47.60 29.36
N GLY A 1062 64.94 -48.61 28.56
CA GLY A 1062 64.03 -49.71 28.19
C GLY A 1062 63.05 -49.38 27.05
N ALA A 1063 63.03 -48.15 26.54
CA ALA A 1063 62.28 -47.80 25.34
C ALA A 1063 63.05 -48.27 24.10
N GLU A 1064 62.66 -49.41 23.51
CA GLU A 1064 63.30 -49.99 22.33
C GLU A 1064 62.97 -49.21 21.04
N LEU A 1065 63.57 -48.03 20.85
CA LEU A 1065 63.46 -47.26 19.61
C LEU A 1065 64.18 -48.00 18.47
N ASN A 1066 63.56 -48.09 17.29
CA ASN A 1066 64.16 -48.69 16.10
C ASN A 1066 64.51 -47.63 15.02
N ALA A 1067 65.16 -48.05 13.93
CA ALA A 1067 65.56 -47.14 12.86
C ALA A 1067 64.39 -46.33 12.27
N LYS A 1068 63.21 -46.94 12.13
CA LYS A 1068 61.99 -46.28 11.63
C LYS A 1068 61.43 -45.26 12.63
N GLY A 1069 61.52 -45.55 13.93
CA GLY A 1069 61.14 -44.62 14.99
C GLY A 1069 62.06 -43.41 15.02
N LEU A 1070 63.37 -43.63 14.89
CA LEU A 1070 64.34 -42.54 14.78
C LEU A 1070 64.09 -41.66 13.53
N ASP A 1071 63.83 -42.27 12.38
CA ASP A 1071 63.45 -41.55 11.16
C ASP A 1071 62.16 -40.71 11.35
N THR A 1072 61.18 -41.25 12.07
CA THR A 1072 59.95 -40.51 12.43
C THR A 1072 60.27 -39.24 13.22
N LEU A 1073 61.19 -39.30 14.19
CA LEU A 1073 61.62 -38.13 14.96
C LEU A 1073 62.47 -37.17 14.10
N ASN A 1074 63.41 -37.67 13.32
CA ASN A 1074 64.31 -36.84 12.52
C ASN A 1074 63.59 -36.02 11.45
N LYS A 1075 62.53 -36.57 10.83
CA LYS A 1075 61.69 -35.87 9.85
C LYS A 1075 60.99 -34.64 10.41
N ASN A 1076 60.84 -34.58 11.73
CA ASN A 1076 60.30 -33.42 12.40
C ASN A 1076 61.35 -32.29 12.43
N GLN A 1077 61.03 -31.14 11.83
CA GLN A 1077 61.94 -30.00 11.73
C GLN A 1077 62.10 -29.27 13.07
N ASP A 1078 61.09 -29.33 13.94
CA ASP A 1078 61.11 -28.63 15.23
C ASP A 1078 62.06 -29.30 16.21
N ILE A 1079 62.22 -30.63 16.12
CA ILE A 1079 63.14 -31.40 16.96
C ILE A 1079 64.58 -31.07 16.59
N LYS A 1080 65.32 -30.53 17.55
CA LYS A 1080 66.76 -30.21 17.44
C LYS A 1080 67.62 -31.24 18.15
N GLU A 1081 67.10 -31.89 19.18
CA GLU A 1081 67.87 -32.81 20.04
C GLU A 1081 67.07 -34.06 20.42
N ILE A 1082 67.72 -35.23 20.30
CA ILE A 1082 67.22 -36.54 20.75
C ILE A 1082 68.23 -37.12 21.74
N THR A 1083 67.95 -37.04 23.03
CA THR A 1083 68.85 -37.49 24.10
C THR A 1083 68.53 -38.92 24.52
N LEU A 1084 69.55 -39.76 24.67
CA LEU A 1084 69.40 -41.10 25.26
C LEU A 1084 69.38 -41.00 26.79
N GLY A 1085 68.36 -41.56 27.41
CA GLY A 1085 68.25 -41.73 28.86
C GLY A 1085 68.79 -43.06 29.37
N GLY A 1086 69.21 -43.96 28.48
CA GLY A 1086 69.78 -45.28 28.76
C GLY A 1086 70.43 -45.89 27.50
N ASP A 1087 71.15 -47.01 27.64
CA ASP A 1087 71.74 -47.71 26.50
C ASP A 1087 70.65 -48.12 25.49
N LEU A 1088 70.88 -47.85 24.20
CA LEU A 1088 69.91 -48.07 23.13
C LEU A 1088 70.51 -48.91 22.01
N THR A 1089 69.75 -49.89 21.51
CA THR A 1089 70.07 -50.63 20.28
C THR A 1089 69.05 -50.31 19.20
N LEU A 1090 69.45 -49.52 18.21
CA LEU A 1090 68.69 -49.20 17.01
C LEU A 1090 68.77 -50.35 16.00
N LYS A 1091 67.69 -51.12 15.89
CA LYS A 1091 67.58 -52.20 14.89
C LYS A 1091 67.05 -51.66 13.55
N SER A 1092 67.73 -51.96 12.44
CA SER A 1092 67.23 -51.73 11.08
C SER A 1092 66.81 -53.04 10.42
N ALA A 1093 65.50 -53.24 10.26
CA ALA A 1093 64.95 -54.48 9.70
C ALA A 1093 64.61 -54.40 8.19
N ASN A 1094 64.60 -53.20 7.60
CA ASN A 1094 64.03 -52.97 6.26
C ASN A 1094 64.91 -52.11 5.32
N GLY A 1095 66.13 -51.76 5.73
CA GLY A 1095 67.00 -50.85 5.01
C GLY A 1095 66.55 -49.40 5.11
N GLY A 1096 67.45 -48.47 4.78
CA GLY A 1096 67.16 -47.04 4.73
C GLY A 1096 68.19 -46.18 5.47
N ASN A 1097 67.85 -44.91 5.65
CA ASN A 1097 68.74 -43.93 6.26
C ASN A 1097 68.58 -43.95 7.79
N ILE A 1098 69.70 -44.10 8.49
CA ILE A 1098 69.80 -43.97 9.95
C ILE A 1098 70.57 -42.68 10.22
N ASP A 1099 69.84 -41.58 10.45
CA ASP A 1099 70.44 -40.27 10.73
C ASP A 1099 70.65 -40.07 12.23
N LEU A 1100 71.91 -40.07 12.66
CA LEU A 1100 72.28 -39.86 14.06
C LEU A 1100 72.59 -38.39 14.36
N GLY A 1101 72.40 -37.48 13.40
CA GLY A 1101 72.82 -36.08 13.50
C GLY A 1101 72.18 -35.29 14.64
N LYS A 1102 70.97 -35.68 15.08
CA LYS A 1102 70.27 -35.07 16.22
C LYS A 1102 70.45 -35.82 17.53
N VAL A 1103 71.12 -36.98 17.52
CA VAL A 1103 71.18 -37.89 18.67
C VAL A 1103 72.33 -37.52 19.60
N LYS A 1104 72.05 -37.46 20.91
CA LYS A 1104 73.04 -37.27 21.97
C LYS A 1104 73.06 -38.49 22.89
N ASP A 1105 74.25 -38.93 23.25
CA ASP A 1105 74.43 -40.15 24.04
C ASP A 1105 73.91 -40.06 25.49
N GLY A 1106 73.84 -38.87 26.07
CA GLY A 1106 73.53 -38.72 27.50
C GLY A 1106 74.49 -39.48 28.43
N GLY A 1107 75.67 -39.89 27.94
CA GLY A 1107 76.60 -40.79 28.63
C GLY A 1107 76.34 -42.30 28.43
N HIS A 1108 75.36 -42.68 27.60
CA HIS A 1108 74.94 -44.07 27.35
C HIS A 1108 75.43 -44.62 26.01
N ASN A 1109 75.47 -45.94 25.87
CA ASN A 1109 75.89 -46.58 24.61
C ASN A 1109 74.77 -46.56 23.57
N LEU A 1110 75.10 -46.19 22.33
CA LEU A 1110 74.25 -46.33 21.16
C LEU A 1110 74.80 -47.44 20.25
N ASN A 1111 74.05 -48.53 20.15
CA ASN A 1111 74.33 -49.62 19.23
C ASN A 1111 73.42 -49.49 18.01
N VAL A 1112 73.97 -49.38 16.81
CA VAL A 1112 73.23 -49.51 15.55
C VAL A 1112 73.42 -50.94 15.07
N ASP A 1113 72.34 -51.69 14.93
CA ASP A 1113 72.35 -53.08 14.49
C ASP A 1113 71.64 -53.19 13.13
N VAL A 1114 72.43 -53.42 12.09
CA VAL A 1114 71.98 -53.58 10.69
C VAL A 1114 72.08 -55.04 10.21
N THR A 1115 72.27 -55.99 11.14
CA THR A 1115 72.46 -57.41 10.81
C THR A 1115 71.24 -58.02 10.10
N ASN A 1116 71.47 -58.89 9.11
CA ASN A 1116 70.46 -59.69 8.40
C ASN A 1116 69.39 -58.89 7.63
N ASN A 1117 69.72 -57.70 7.15
CA ASN A 1117 68.83 -56.89 6.32
C ASN A 1117 69.04 -57.21 4.82
N ALA A 1118 67.97 -57.34 4.04
CA ALA A 1118 68.03 -57.63 2.60
C ALA A 1118 68.17 -56.38 1.71
N LYS A 1119 68.25 -55.19 2.31
CA LYS A 1119 68.31 -53.88 1.65
C LYS A 1119 69.38 -53.02 2.30
N SER A 1120 70.09 -52.21 1.51
CA SER A 1120 71.18 -51.37 2.00
C SER A 1120 70.72 -50.33 3.04
N ASP A 1121 71.48 -50.20 4.13
CA ASP A 1121 71.38 -49.11 5.09
C ASP A 1121 72.36 -47.98 4.76
N THR A 1122 72.02 -46.76 5.15
CA THR A 1122 72.92 -45.60 5.10
C THR A 1122 72.99 -44.95 6.47
N ILE A 1123 74.11 -45.11 7.16
CA ILE A 1123 74.30 -44.66 8.53
C ILE A 1123 75.00 -43.30 8.50
N LYS A 1124 74.28 -42.25 8.87
CA LYS A 1124 74.84 -40.90 8.98
C LYS A 1124 75.26 -40.62 10.41
N PHE A 1125 76.54 -40.31 10.58
CA PHE A 1125 77.11 -40.03 11.89
C PHE A 1125 76.68 -38.65 12.38
N GLY A 1126 76.64 -38.49 13.71
CA GLY A 1126 76.39 -37.21 14.38
C GLY A 1126 77.61 -36.72 15.15
N THR A 1127 77.64 -35.44 15.51
CA THR A 1127 78.77 -34.82 16.23
C THR A 1127 78.71 -34.97 17.75
N GLU A 1128 77.51 -35.24 18.28
CA GLU A 1128 77.18 -35.15 19.70
C GLU A 1128 77.26 -36.49 20.44
N ILE A 1129 77.52 -37.59 19.74
CA ILE A 1129 77.74 -38.91 20.35
C ILE A 1129 79.24 -39.07 20.60
N ALA A 1130 79.64 -39.44 21.81
CA ALA A 1130 81.02 -39.81 22.07
C ALA A 1130 81.35 -41.11 21.30
N GLY A 1131 82.49 -41.16 20.60
CA GLY A 1131 82.75 -42.27 19.68
C GLY A 1131 83.00 -43.62 20.34
N ASP A 1132 83.33 -43.66 21.63
CA ASP A 1132 83.37 -44.88 22.43
C ASP A 1132 81.96 -45.41 22.78
N LYS A 1133 80.94 -44.59 22.55
CA LYS A 1133 79.52 -44.91 22.76
C LYS A 1133 78.79 -45.33 21.49
N LEU A 1134 79.31 -45.01 20.30
CA LEU A 1134 78.68 -45.39 19.03
C LEU A 1134 79.27 -46.71 18.50
N ASN A 1135 78.47 -47.77 18.52
CA ASN A 1135 78.83 -49.08 18.00
C ASN A 1135 77.94 -49.47 16.81
N ILE A 1136 78.54 -49.85 15.69
CA ILE A 1136 77.84 -50.32 14.48
C ILE A 1136 78.06 -51.83 14.34
N ASN A 1137 76.97 -52.60 14.37
CA ASN A 1137 76.98 -54.06 14.29
C ASN A 1137 76.38 -54.51 12.97
N GLY A 1138 76.99 -55.53 12.35
CA GLY A 1138 76.43 -56.20 11.17
C GLY A 1138 76.57 -55.48 9.84
N PHE A 1139 77.41 -54.44 9.75
CA PHE A 1139 77.61 -53.65 8.52
C PHE A 1139 78.11 -54.51 7.35
N GLU A 1140 77.36 -54.52 6.25
CA GLU A 1140 77.70 -55.29 5.06
C GLU A 1140 78.42 -54.43 4.01
N GLN A 1141 79.72 -54.69 3.83
CA GLN A 1141 80.60 -53.90 2.94
C GLN A 1141 80.11 -53.76 1.49
N THR A 1142 79.34 -54.71 0.96
CA THR A 1142 78.89 -54.67 -0.45
C THR A 1142 77.62 -53.85 -0.66
N GLN A 1143 76.89 -53.53 0.40
CA GLN A 1143 75.56 -52.92 0.32
C GLN A 1143 75.45 -51.64 1.13
N ASP A 1144 75.95 -51.64 2.37
CA ASP A 1144 75.72 -50.56 3.31
C ASP A 1144 76.65 -49.37 3.06
N LYS A 1145 76.15 -48.21 3.45
CA LYS A 1145 76.84 -46.94 3.32
C LYS A 1145 76.93 -46.20 4.63
N VAL A 1146 77.91 -45.31 4.70
CA VAL A 1146 78.16 -44.39 5.80
C VAL A 1146 78.21 -42.97 5.25
N ASP A 1147 77.63 -42.06 6.02
CA ASP A 1147 77.64 -40.63 5.71
C ASP A 1147 78.36 -39.91 6.85
N PHE A 1148 79.50 -39.32 6.51
CA PHE A 1148 80.33 -38.53 7.43
C PHE A 1148 80.18 -37.02 7.22
N SER A 1149 79.20 -36.57 6.44
CA SER A 1149 79.01 -35.15 6.11
C SER A 1149 78.84 -34.27 7.36
N ALA A 1150 78.08 -34.73 8.36
CA ALA A 1150 77.92 -34.02 9.63
C ALA A 1150 79.23 -33.93 10.43
N LEU A 1151 80.19 -34.82 10.17
CA LEU A 1151 81.51 -34.82 10.76
C LEU A 1151 82.53 -34.00 9.95
N GLY A 1152 82.11 -33.28 8.91
CA GLY A 1152 82.95 -32.37 8.14
C GLY A 1152 83.51 -32.96 6.84
N ALA A 1153 83.19 -34.20 6.48
CA ALA A 1153 83.57 -34.76 5.17
C ALA A 1153 82.77 -34.09 4.04
N THR A 1154 83.48 -33.53 3.05
CA THR A 1154 82.88 -32.85 1.88
C THR A 1154 83.02 -33.66 0.59
N GLU A 1155 83.92 -34.64 0.57
CA GLU A 1155 84.17 -35.50 -0.59
C GLU A 1155 83.67 -36.94 -0.36
N LYS A 1156 83.33 -37.64 -1.45
CA LYS A 1156 82.85 -39.03 -1.43
C LYS A 1156 83.94 -40.08 -1.68
N GLY A 1157 85.16 -39.65 -2.03
CA GLY A 1157 86.28 -40.54 -2.31
C GLY A 1157 87.06 -40.93 -1.06
N VAL A 1158 87.43 -42.20 -0.96
CA VAL A 1158 88.23 -42.78 0.10
C VAL A 1158 89.70 -42.87 -0.34
N ASN A 1159 90.57 -42.29 0.48
CA ASN A 1159 92.00 -42.28 0.25
C ASN A 1159 92.66 -43.37 1.09
N LYS A 1160 93.01 -44.51 0.48
CA LYS A 1160 93.73 -45.57 1.18
C LYS A 1160 95.18 -45.16 1.46
N VAL A 1161 95.64 -45.38 2.69
CA VAL A 1161 96.99 -45.05 3.17
C VAL A 1161 97.53 -46.22 3.99
N ALA A 1162 98.81 -46.54 3.84
CA ALA A 1162 99.46 -47.52 4.71
C ALA A 1162 99.57 -46.97 6.15
N SER A 1163 99.47 -47.83 7.15
CA SER A 1163 99.73 -47.47 8.54
C SER A 1163 101.18 -46.99 8.70
N ASP A 1164 101.43 -46.00 9.58
CA ASP A 1164 102.75 -45.34 9.77
C ASP A 1164 103.29 -44.60 8.51
N ALA A 1165 102.49 -44.44 7.44
CA ALA A 1165 102.88 -43.63 6.28
C ALA A 1165 102.52 -42.16 6.54
N GLY A 1166 103.54 -41.31 6.73
CA GLY A 1166 103.37 -39.85 6.91
C GLY A 1166 102.81 -39.16 5.66
N LYS A 1167 101.50 -39.22 5.46
CA LYS A 1167 100.76 -38.60 4.34
C LYS A 1167 100.12 -37.28 4.80
N GLU A 1168 99.96 -36.35 3.86
CA GLU A 1168 99.21 -35.12 4.10
C GLU A 1168 97.69 -35.41 4.10
N LEU A 1169 97.00 -35.05 5.19
CA LEU A 1169 95.54 -35.05 5.30
C LEU A 1169 95.02 -33.73 4.75
N GLU A 1170 94.16 -33.86 3.76
CA GLU A 1170 93.42 -32.75 3.19
C GLU A 1170 92.05 -32.67 3.88
N ASN A 1171 91.62 -31.44 4.11
CA ASN A 1171 90.36 -31.11 4.75
C ASN A 1171 89.16 -31.72 3.99
N GLY A 1172 88.18 -32.25 4.72
CA GLY A 1172 86.94 -32.77 4.17
C GLY A 1172 87.08 -34.11 3.44
N LYS A 1173 88.29 -34.68 3.38
CA LYS A 1173 88.53 -36.00 2.77
C LYS A 1173 88.41 -37.13 3.78
N ILE A 1174 88.14 -38.32 3.24
CA ILE A 1174 88.04 -39.56 3.98
C ILE A 1174 89.27 -40.42 3.66
N TYR A 1175 89.90 -40.96 4.70
CA TYR A 1175 91.08 -41.79 4.63
C TYR A 1175 90.83 -43.14 5.28
N THR A 1176 91.42 -44.19 4.72
CA THR A 1176 91.37 -45.53 5.31
C THR A 1176 92.75 -46.13 5.43
N THR A 1177 92.93 -46.94 6.47
CA THR A 1177 94.20 -47.62 6.72
C THR A 1177 93.98 -48.96 7.41
N ASP A 1178 94.86 -49.90 7.08
CA ASP A 1178 94.82 -51.27 7.59
C ASP A 1178 95.94 -51.44 8.62
N VAL A 1179 95.60 -51.91 9.82
CA VAL A 1179 96.55 -52.24 10.90
C VAL A 1179 96.51 -53.74 11.13
N ALA A 1180 97.68 -54.38 11.20
CA ALA A 1180 97.77 -55.81 11.46
C ALA A 1180 97.42 -56.13 12.92
N GLY A 1181 96.47 -57.06 13.14
CA GLY A 1181 96.07 -57.53 14.47
C GLY A 1181 94.76 -56.94 14.97
N ASP A 1182 94.40 -57.32 16.20
CA ASP A 1182 93.20 -56.85 16.89
C ASP A 1182 93.43 -55.43 17.46
N ILE A 1183 92.47 -54.51 17.25
CA ILE A 1183 92.57 -53.09 17.59
C ILE A 1183 91.46 -52.59 18.52
N ALA A 1184 90.53 -53.43 18.98
CA ALA A 1184 89.45 -53.00 19.86
C ALA A 1184 89.96 -52.33 21.16
N GLY A 1185 91.08 -52.80 21.71
CA GLY A 1185 91.73 -52.23 22.89
C GLY A 1185 92.57 -50.96 22.65
N LYS A 1186 92.81 -50.56 21.40
CA LYS A 1186 93.72 -49.45 21.05
C LYS A 1186 93.01 -48.09 21.03
N ASN A 1187 93.67 -47.04 21.48
CA ASN A 1187 93.22 -45.64 21.45
C ASN A 1187 94.19 -44.76 20.63
N TYR A 1188 93.86 -44.58 19.35
CA TYR A 1188 94.67 -43.78 18.43
C TYR A 1188 94.50 -42.25 18.62
N GLY A 1189 93.56 -41.81 19.45
CA GLY A 1189 93.48 -40.42 19.94
C GLY A 1189 94.21 -40.22 21.27
N GLY A 1190 95.15 -41.10 21.60
CA GLY A 1190 95.82 -41.12 22.89
C GLY A 1190 97.07 -41.98 22.85
N ALA A 1191 97.14 -42.97 23.74
CA ALA A 1191 98.35 -43.76 23.99
C ALA A 1191 98.89 -44.49 22.74
N ASP A 1192 98.04 -44.86 21.79
CA ASP A 1192 98.42 -45.64 20.61
C ASP A 1192 98.57 -44.75 19.35
N PHE A 1193 98.46 -43.42 19.47
CA PHE A 1193 98.55 -42.47 18.35
C PHE A 1193 99.77 -42.71 17.44
N GLY A 1194 100.94 -42.98 18.05
CA GLY A 1194 102.19 -43.23 17.34
C GLY A 1194 102.18 -44.46 16.44
N GLU A 1195 101.33 -45.45 16.68
CA GLU A 1195 101.23 -46.64 15.82
C GLU A 1195 100.54 -46.35 14.48
N LEU A 1196 99.70 -45.31 14.46
CA LEU A 1196 98.91 -44.94 13.29
C LEU A 1196 99.55 -43.79 12.53
N PHE A 1197 99.94 -42.75 13.26
CA PHE A 1197 100.49 -41.50 12.73
C PHE A 1197 102.02 -41.42 12.83
N GLY A 1198 102.70 -42.42 13.40
CA GLY A 1198 104.15 -42.45 13.58
C GLY A 1198 104.66 -41.54 14.71
N ASP A 1199 105.49 -42.07 15.61
CA ASP A 1199 106.13 -41.27 16.67
C ASP A 1199 106.98 -40.13 16.07
N GLY A 1200 106.53 -38.89 16.24
CA GLY A 1200 107.17 -37.69 15.66
C GLY A 1200 107.01 -37.52 14.15
N LYS A 1201 106.13 -38.31 13.49
CA LYS A 1201 105.84 -38.24 12.04
C LYS A 1201 104.35 -37.97 11.74
N ALA A 1202 103.73 -37.04 12.47
CA ALA A 1202 102.31 -36.74 12.32
C ALA A 1202 101.88 -36.53 10.86
N PHE A 1203 100.71 -37.08 10.50
CA PHE A 1203 100.06 -36.73 9.24
C PHE A 1203 99.87 -35.21 9.22
N LYS A 1204 100.36 -34.57 8.16
CA LYS A 1204 100.36 -33.11 8.05
C LYS A 1204 99.03 -32.62 7.50
N THR A 1205 98.54 -31.49 7.98
CA THR A 1205 97.37 -30.82 7.38
C THR A 1205 97.84 -29.69 6.48
N ALA A 1206 97.03 -29.35 5.47
CA ALA A 1206 97.27 -28.13 4.69
C ALA A 1206 97.00 -26.90 5.59
N ALA A 1207 98.06 -26.16 5.95
CA ALA A 1207 98.10 -25.13 7.01
C ALA A 1207 97.19 -23.88 6.84
N ALA A 1208 96.20 -23.90 5.93
CA ALA A 1208 95.39 -22.72 5.60
C ALA A 1208 93.88 -22.97 5.41
N ALA A 1209 93.34 -24.18 5.62
CA ALA A 1209 91.92 -24.46 5.39
C ALA A 1209 91.19 -24.95 6.67
N GLU A 1210 90.04 -24.38 6.97
CA GLU A 1210 89.19 -24.79 8.10
C GLU A 1210 88.31 -25.99 7.72
N GLY A 1211 88.45 -27.11 8.45
CA GLY A 1211 87.50 -28.23 8.43
C GLY A 1211 88.11 -29.56 8.87
N LYS A 1212 87.27 -30.59 8.95
CA LYS A 1212 87.57 -31.86 9.61
C LYS A 1212 87.72 -33.00 8.58
N SER A 1213 88.67 -33.89 8.81
CA SER A 1213 88.90 -35.08 7.97
C SER A 1213 88.53 -36.35 8.72
N ILE A 1214 88.26 -37.44 8.00
CA ILE A 1214 87.86 -38.72 8.58
C ILE A 1214 88.93 -39.77 8.33
N VAL A 1215 89.31 -40.50 9.37
CA VAL A 1215 90.26 -41.62 9.28
C VAL A 1215 89.59 -42.87 9.83
N ALA A 1216 89.34 -43.85 8.97
CA ALA A 1216 88.82 -45.15 9.34
C ALA A 1216 89.96 -46.19 9.39
N VAL A 1217 90.17 -46.76 10.56
CA VAL A 1217 91.27 -47.67 10.89
C VAL A 1217 90.72 -49.07 11.03
N LYS A 1218 91.08 -49.95 10.11
CA LYS A 1218 90.63 -51.33 10.06
C LYS A 1218 91.64 -52.25 10.77
N GLY A 1219 91.17 -53.01 11.75
CA GLY A 1219 91.89 -54.15 12.33
C GLY A 1219 91.27 -55.48 11.94
N ASN A 1220 91.70 -56.56 12.60
CA ASN A 1220 91.14 -57.90 12.40
C ASN A 1220 89.75 -58.06 13.05
N ASP A 1221 89.53 -57.38 14.17
CA ASP A 1221 88.36 -57.51 15.06
C ASP A 1221 87.33 -56.38 14.87
N VAL A 1222 87.78 -55.13 14.72
CA VAL A 1222 86.93 -53.94 14.58
C VAL A 1222 87.50 -52.94 13.58
N THR A 1223 86.67 -52.01 13.12
CA THR A 1223 87.10 -50.81 12.40
C THR A 1223 86.72 -49.58 13.22
N LYS A 1224 87.70 -48.79 13.65
CA LYS A 1224 87.49 -47.56 14.43
C LYS A 1224 87.55 -46.34 13.52
N VAL A 1225 86.57 -45.45 13.63
CA VAL A 1225 86.51 -44.21 12.85
C VAL A 1225 86.86 -43.04 13.73
N TYR A 1226 87.81 -42.22 13.26
CA TYR A 1226 88.26 -41.02 13.93
C TYR A 1226 87.96 -39.80 13.07
N GLN A 1227 87.51 -38.73 13.71
CA GLN A 1227 87.50 -37.40 13.17
C GLN A 1227 88.80 -36.72 13.57
N VAL A 1228 89.52 -36.20 12.59
CA VAL A 1228 90.80 -35.50 12.78
C VAL A 1228 90.59 -34.03 12.46
N ASN A 1229 91.00 -33.15 13.36
CA ASN A 1229 90.85 -31.71 13.20
C ASN A 1229 92.04 -30.97 13.80
N ASP A 1230 92.79 -30.28 12.95
CA ASP A 1230 93.86 -29.34 13.33
C ASP A 1230 93.24 -28.13 14.02
N ALA A 1231 93.02 -28.26 15.33
CA ALA A 1231 92.30 -27.31 16.15
C ALA A 1231 93.17 -26.10 16.49
N ASP A 1232 94.49 -26.30 16.62
CA ASP A 1232 95.43 -25.23 16.94
C ASP A 1232 96.04 -24.54 15.70
N LYS A 1233 95.76 -25.07 14.50
CA LYS A 1233 96.17 -24.56 13.18
C LYS A 1233 97.69 -24.57 12.98
N ASN A 1234 98.40 -25.49 13.64
CA ASN A 1234 99.85 -25.57 13.57
C ASN A 1234 100.37 -26.37 12.35
N GLY A 1235 99.50 -27.05 11.60
CA GLY A 1235 99.85 -27.84 10.41
C GLY A 1235 100.30 -29.29 10.69
N THR A 1236 100.25 -29.74 11.94
CA THR A 1236 100.64 -31.09 12.41
C THR A 1236 99.63 -31.62 13.41
N ILE A 1237 99.08 -32.79 13.15
CA ILE A 1237 98.09 -33.41 14.05
C ILE A 1237 98.75 -34.01 15.29
N ASP A 1238 98.18 -33.77 16.46
CA ASP A 1238 98.51 -34.49 17.70
C ASP A 1238 97.40 -35.44 18.18
N ALA A 1239 97.67 -36.20 19.24
CA ALA A 1239 96.72 -37.17 19.79
C ALA A 1239 95.41 -36.53 20.28
N GLY A 1240 95.44 -35.30 20.82
CA GLY A 1240 94.27 -34.58 21.31
C GLY A 1240 93.35 -34.06 20.20
N GLU A 1241 93.86 -34.00 18.97
CA GLU A 1241 93.16 -33.56 17.76
C GLU A 1241 92.50 -34.72 16.98
N VAL A 1242 92.68 -35.95 17.46
CA VAL A 1242 92.10 -37.17 16.89
C VAL A 1242 91.00 -37.67 17.82
N LYS A 1243 89.74 -37.45 17.42
CA LYS A 1243 88.57 -37.84 18.20
C LYS A 1243 87.95 -39.11 17.63
N LEU A 1244 87.82 -40.17 18.44
CA LEU A 1244 87.01 -41.33 18.07
C LEU A 1244 85.55 -40.88 17.88
N VAL A 1245 84.92 -41.27 16.76
CA VAL A 1245 83.53 -40.91 16.43
C VAL A 1245 82.61 -42.12 16.25
N GLY A 1246 83.16 -43.32 16.18
CA GLY A 1246 82.39 -44.57 16.27
C GLY A 1246 83.22 -45.79 15.92
N THR A 1247 82.68 -46.96 16.22
CA THR A 1247 83.33 -48.26 16.00
C THR A 1247 82.40 -49.20 15.25
N PHE A 1248 82.89 -49.79 14.15
CA PHE A 1248 82.27 -50.96 13.53
C PHE A 1248 82.77 -52.20 14.26
N ASN A 1249 81.85 -53.01 14.79
CA ASN A 1249 82.15 -54.24 15.53
C ASN A 1249 82.47 -55.42 14.60
N SER A 1250 83.26 -55.13 13.57
CA SER A 1250 83.86 -56.05 12.61
C SER A 1250 84.98 -55.31 11.88
N GLY A 1251 86.02 -56.03 11.46
CA GLY A 1251 87.12 -55.47 10.65
C GLY A 1251 86.70 -55.15 9.21
N VAL A 1252 85.76 -54.23 9.02
CA VAL A 1252 85.23 -53.81 7.72
C VAL A 1252 86.17 -52.83 7.04
N ALA A 1253 86.47 -53.04 5.76
CA ALA A 1253 87.14 -52.06 4.92
C ALA A 1253 86.10 -51.09 4.34
N LEU A 1254 86.21 -49.79 4.66
CA LEU A 1254 85.38 -48.79 4.00
C LEU A 1254 86.02 -48.40 2.66
N GLU A 1255 85.28 -48.53 1.57
CA GLU A 1255 85.71 -48.15 0.23
C GLU A 1255 84.78 -47.07 -0.36
N ASP A 1256 85.10 -46.53 -1.54
CA ASP A 1256 84.29 -45.50 -2.21
C ASP A 1256 82.80 -45.90 -2.31
N ALA A 1257 82.52 -47.19 -2.53
CA ALA A 1257 81.16 -47.72 -2.63
C ALA A 1257 80.36 -47.60 -1.32
N ASN A 1258 81.06 -47.52 -0.17
CA ASN A 1258 80.48 -47.41 1.16
C ASN A 1258 80.25 -45.96 1.60
N ILE A 1259 80.66 -44.95 0.84
CA ILE A 1259 80.45 -43.55 1.22
C ILE A 1259 79.20 -43.00 0.52
N ALA A 1260 78.29 -42.38 1.29
CA ALA A 1260 76.99 -41.91 0.82
C ALA A 1260 77.04 -40.60 0.02
#